data_AF-A0A0J8QVL4-F1
#
_entry.id   AF-A0A0J8QVL4-F1
#
_cell.length_a   1.000
_cell.length_b   1.000
_cell.length_c   1.000
_cell.angle_alpha   90.00
_cell.angle_beta   90.00
_cell.angle_gamma   90.00
#
_symmetry.space_group_name_H-M   'P 1'
#
loop_
_entity.id
_entity.type
_entity.pdbx_description
1 polymer ?
#
loop_
_entity_poly.entity_id
_entity_poly.type
_entity_poly.pdbx_seq_one_letter_code
_entity_poly.pdbx_strand_id
1 'polypeptide(L)'
;MDHSNQRLPVLLTAATAPHTHELSRATSPGGGPPESNMNGLEDPTKKARSRPRTYPYFKYLPYKVEDEAQRQQNLDEILKYLYTAVQSGDFNPGAVHWTRELRAWLSLKFDPTREQRAKLVKLYYELTLAPGVEAAVSERFASMFMVLTKRKHYLRPVKDVMLDWKPLYREIKVFVLPSESELVHSTSSKRNIKTLTKLCAFAQLYFDPLEIPAMLEEFLPHFTTSFTEGAFVVVGLMNLFLPTSPGPEDRTDLYPQHYLPTYFHLWSTVNRSRTFDVNFLDLLSRLARDWLPANYVSFSEFGILTSEQTSLIFTAILRLLEIPVGQATSSYSAVVDLSAGLGIMLDRDSRGHPVAHHIARVFTLLENLPDAARVRSGSPEENVLNTLPATFTPLLASLSPELYDVALHKIVDFVAEHVIHQARDAVAFICNALCKVNPEKALKRFIPLLIRSIRTEIDENGAASTRTTGSDVLPRDRGLVWNVSMLSMCVVHVGSEVLKYKQELIGIALYMQKKCKGIPTIHISNFIHHLLLNLTVTCTVDHALYEPSIIDRGIQVEQWGQRQDPKELTIKWHVPQRGEIEFAVELFTSQSENALEQLTNLTSENSRIKRDGSGKDWSDEVTRNIILLRLIISGISALFNNRIASSNKSADSDVDMADADDSGELLQQSDPDSVLDTSDEATIRRTFTYPTGYSLTDDDPLCIKLHDIRERIGQVLHNVHRFLVEKQEDDVSCFSPLYTAYRSWFVDVGIERSAHVLDRVTKLLSADAYPYKMSGVRKDYPRPLLVRRANVYHWQRLRHNAAPRPRSKLDETLLLDLAESSVSLYTDIRRNAQAAGESALKAVWGSRLLIIPPLIQALQTAIKQNDHPRIKGALYSLLYSSLAKTLGRHWKYTPSLIRLFIEASAVDKPSVQKVCNSALYQIIEYGRDTDRMAILDKDIIGSIAPAESVDDLIAKKKKASKRSAF
;
A
#
# COMPACT_ATOMS: atom_id res chain seq x y z
N MET A 1 -23.44 -54.10 12.75
CA MET A 1 -22.36 -53.36 13.44
C MET A 1 -21.39 -52.92 12.34
N ASP A 2 -21.46 -51.66 11.92
CA ASP A 2 -21.29 -51.33 10.50
C ASP A 2 -20.28 -50.22 10.19
N HIS A 3 -19.64 -50.37 9.02
CA HIS A 3 -19.06 -49.44 8.06
C HIS A 3 -18.78 -47.94 8.38
N SER A 4 -17.81 -47.40 7.61
CA SER A 4 -17.28 -46.01 7.59
C SER A 4 -16.32 -45.73 8.77
N ASN A 5 -15.27 -44.90 8.67
CA ASN A 5 -14.85 -43.85 7.71
C ASN A 5 -13.29 -43.85 7.59
N GLN A 6 -12.59 -43.34 6.57
CA GLN A 6 -12.97 -42.75 5.27
C GLN A 6 -11.86 -43.04 4.20
N ARG A 7 -11.30 -42.04 3.49
CA ARG A 7 -10.17 -42.10 2.53
C ARG A 7 -9.38 -40.76 2.54
N LEU A 8 -8.27 -40.70 1.78
CA LEU A 8 -7.46 -39.51 1.42
C LEU A 8 -8.25 -38.18 1.28
N PRO A 9 -7.63 -37.04 1.62
CA PRO A 9 -6.90 -36.31 0.58
C PRO A 9 -5.46 -35.87 0.94
N VAL A 10 -4.63 -35.80 -0.11
CA VAL A 10 -3.31 -35.14 -0.14
C VAL A 10 -3.47 -33.81 -0.93
N LEU A 11 -2.60 -32.82 -0.66
CA LEU A 11 -2.61 -31.43 -1.15
C LEU A 11 -3.60 -30.47 -0.45
N LEU A 12 -3.06 -29.41 0.19
CA LEU A 12 -3.60 -28.03 0.37
C LEU A 12 -3.23 -27.35 1.73
N THR A 13 -1.95 -27.36 2.13
CA THR A 13 -1.49 -26.74 3.41
C THR A 13 -0.20 -25.90 3.27
N ALA A 14 -0.14 -25.02 2.26
CA ALA A 14 1.02 -24.15 2.01
C ALA A 14 0.64 -22.66 1.84
N ALA A 15 -0.02 -22.06 2.84
CA ALA A 15 -0.60 -20.71 2.74
C ALA A 15 -0.75 -19.95 4.08
N THR A 16 0.33 -19.76 4.86
CA THR A 16 0.25 -19.15 6.21
C THR A 16 1.33 -18.09 6.51
N ALA A 17 1.38 -17.00 5.73
CA ALA A 17 1.86 -15.68 6.19
C ALA A 17 1.61 -14.58 5.14
N PRO A 18 1.44 -13.30 5.55
CA PRO A 18 1.32 -12.14 4.65
C PRO A 18 2.67 -11.74 4.06
N HIS A 19 3.37 -12.68 3.41
CA HIS A 19 4.65 -12.41 2.78
C HIS A 19 4.47 -11.54 1.53
N THR A 20 5.10 -10.37 1.52
CA THR A 20 5.67 -9.83 0.28
C THR A 20 6.86 -10.69 -0.14
N HIS A 21 6.60 -11.94 -0.53
CA HIS A 21 7.59 -12.82 -1.14
C HIS A 21 7.94 -12.28 -2.53
N GLU A 22 8.87 -11.32 -2.55
CA GLU A 22 9.84 -11.27 -3.63
C GLU A 22 10.67 -12.55 -3.49
N LEU A 23 10.22 -13.61 -4.19
CA LEU A 23 11.02 -14.80 -4.46
C LEU A 23 12.44 -14.36 -4.83
N SER A 24 13.44 -15.08 -4.32
CA SER A 24 14.85 -14.74 -4.44
C SER A 24 15.19 -14.13 -5.81
N ARG A 25 16.01 -13.07 -5.81
CA ARG A 25 16.46 -12.40 -7.05
C ARG A 25 17.28 -13.30 -7.99
N ALA A 26 17.51 -14.56 -7.59
CA ALA A 26 17.64 -15.70 -8.50
C ALA A 26 16.47 -15.77 -9.50
N THR A 27 16.63 -15.05 -10.61
CA THR A 27 15.96 -15.39 -11.87
C THR A 27 16.16 -16.86 -12.19
N SER A 28 15.12 -17.51 -12.72
CA SER A 28 15.21 -18.78 -13.47
C SER A 28 16.56 -18.91 -14.17
N PRO A 29 17.31 -20.02 -14.03
CA PRO A 29 18.34 -20.34 -15.00
C PRO A 29 17.66 -20.34 -16.38
N GLY A 30 18.25 -19.60 -17.31
CA GLY A 30 17.54 -19.10 -18.48
C GLY A 30 18.26 -17.86 -18.96
N GLY A 31 19.08 -18.04 -20.00
CA GLY A 31 20.15 -17.12 -20.35
C GLY A 31 19.74 -15.72 -20.77
N GLY A 32 20.73 -14.97 -21.25
CA GLY A 32 20.52 -13.70 -21.94
C GLY A 32 19.43 -13.84 -23.01
N PRO A 33 18.67 -12.76 -23.31
CA PRO A 33 17.82 -12.79 -24.49
C PRO A 33 18.68 -13.18 -25.70
N PRO A 34 18.31 -14.21 -26.49
CA PRO A 34 19.11 -14.60 -27.64
C PRO A 34 19.21 -13.41 -28.59
N GLU A 35 20.41 -13.13 -29.10
CA GLU A 35 20.68 -12.00 -30.01
C GLU A 35 20.21 -12.35 -31.46
N SER A 36 19.22 -13.23 -31.58
CA SER A 36 18.66 -13.73 -32.83
C SER A 36 17.75 -12.69 -33.52
N ASN A 37 18.12 -12.36 -34.75
CA ASN A 37 17.33 -11.63 -35.76
C ASN A 37 17.05 -10.14 -35.46
N MET A 38 18.12 -9.36 -35.28
CA MET A 38 18.13 -7.89 -35.43
C MET A 38 17.99 -7.44 -36.90
N ASN A 39 17.00 -7.96 -37.64
CA ASN A 39 16.69 -7.53 -39.01
C ASN A 39 15.66 -6.39 -38.98
N GLY A 40 16.12 -5.15 -38.86
CA GLY A 40 15.29 -3.94 -38.99
C GLY A 40 16.01 -2.67 -38.52
N LEU A 41 15.89 -1.58 -39.27
CA LEU A 41 16.63 -0.31 -39.06
C LEU A 41 16.10 0.53 -37.87
N GLU A 42 15.54 -0.09 -36.84
CA GLU A 42 15.01 0.59 -35.66
C GLU A 42 16.03 0.62 -34.52
N ASP A 43 16.54 1.82 -34.23
CA ASP A 43 17.48 2.11 -33.14
C ASP A 43 17.10 1.42 -31.81
N PRO A 44 17.94 0.48 -31.32
CA PRO A 44 17.62 -0.33 -30.14
C PRO A 44 17.65 0.46 -28.83
N THR A 45 18.14 1.71 -28.80
CA THR A 45 18.14 2.58 -27.60
C THR A 45 16.74 3.14 -27.31
N LYS A 46 15.99 3.49 -28.36
CA LYS A 46 14.64 4.07 -28.30
C LYS A 46 13.62 3.08 -27.73
N LYS A 47 13.86 1.77 -27.91
CA LYS A 47 13.02 0.70 -27.36
C LYS A 47 13.19 0.57 -25.85
N ALA A 48 12.21 1.09 -25.10
CA ALA A 48 12.07 1.13 -23.64
C ALA A 48 12.26 -0.21 -22.87
N ARG A 49 12.34 -1.34 -23.56
CA ARG A 49 12.39 -2.71 -23.01
C ARG A 49 13.21 -3.62 -23.91
N SER A 50 13.97 -4.57 -23.32
CA SER A 50 14.58 -5.67 -24.09
C SER A 50 13.63 -6.84 -24.34
N ARG A 51 12.53 -6.97 -23.57
CA ARG A 51 11.45 -7.93 -23.80
C ARG A 51 10.07 -7.22 -23.70
N PRO A 52 9.21 -7.28 -24.72
CA PRO A 52 7.92 -6.54 -24.76
C PRO A 52 6.98 -6.94 -23.62
N ARG A 53 5.95 -6.14 -23.35
CA ARG A 53 4.93 -6.45 -22.32
C ARG A 53 4.13 -7.68 -22.75
N THR A 54 3.92 -8.64 -21.84
CA THR A 54 3.09 -9.84 -22.08
C THR A 54 1.59 -9.58 -21.95
N TYR A 55 1.16 -8.32 -21.95
CA TYR A 55 -0.24 -7.93 -21.75
C TYR A 55 -0.45 -6.48 -22.20
N PRO A 56 -1.32 -6.22 -23.19
CA PRO A 56 -1.60 -4.88 -23.69
C PRO A 56 -2.60 -4.16 -22.79
N TYR A 57 -2.13 -3.71 -21.62
CA TYR A 57 -2.92 -3.01 -20.59
C TYR A 57 -3.83 -1.89 -21.13
N PHE A 58 -3.38 -1.19 -22.17
CA PHE A 58 -4.08 -0.06 -22.80
C PHE A 58 -5.24 -0.49 -23.71
N LYS A 59 -5.20 -1.70 -24.30
CA LYS A 59 -6.22 -2.21 -25.24
C LYS A 59 -7.54 -2.59 -24.55
N TYR A 60 -7.46 -2.96 -23.27
CA TYR A 60 -8.54 -3.66 -22.57
C TYR A 60 -9.29 -2.84 -21.52
N LEU A 61 -9.03 -1.54 -21.41
CA LEU A 61 -9.87 -0.65 -20.60
C LEU A 61 -11.14 -0.30 -21.41
N PRO A 62 -12.29 -0.10 -20.74
CA PRO A 62 -13.57 0.15 -21.42
C PRO A 62 -13.72 1.60 -21.94
N TYR A 63 -12.63 2.36 -22.02
CA TYR A 63 -12.57 3.76 -22.44
C TYR A 63 -11.27 4.04 -23.20
N LYS A 64 -11.29 5.06 -24.08
CA LYS A 64 -10.07 5.50 -24.78
C LYS A 64 -9.04 6.01 -23.77
N VAL A 65 -7.79 5.57 -23.93
CA VAL A 65 -6.64 6.07 -23.19
C VAL A 65 -5.87 7.12 -23.99
N GLU A 66 -4.97 7.81 -23.31
CA GLU A 66 -4.00 8.74 -23.88
C GLU A 66 -2.93 8.05 -24.77
N ASP A 67 -2.52 8.74 -25.84
CA ASP A 67 -1.58 8.22 -26.84
C ASP A 67 -0.11 8.28 -26.36
N GLU A 68 0.85 7.74 -27.14
CA GLU A 68 2.28 7.72 -26.75
C GLU A 68 2.89 9.12 -26.62
N ALA A 69 2.56 10.03 -27.54
CA ALA A 69 3.03 11.41 -27.51
C ALA A 69 2.60 12.14 -26.22
N GLN A 70 1.35 11.98 -25.78
CA GLN A 70 0.87 12.60 -24.55
C GLN A 70 1.59 12.04 -23.30
N ARG A 71 1.83 10.72 -23.26
CA ARG A 71 2.55 10.09 -22.14
C ARG A 71 4.00 10.56 -22.06
N GLN A 72 4.62 10.80 -23.22
CA GLN A 72 5.97 11.37 -23.31
C GLN A 72 5.98 12.85 -22.89
N GLN A 73 5.05 13.68 -23.36
CA GLN A 73 4.90 15.07 -22.91
C GLN A 73 4.72 15.18 -21.38
N ASN A 74 3.88 14.32 -20.78
CA ASN A 74 3.71 14.28 -19.33
C ASN A 74 5.03 13.91 -18.60
N LEU A 75 5.82 12.99 -19.17
CA LEU A 75 7.14 12.65 -18.63
C LEU A 75 8.13 13.82 -18.77
N ASP A 76 8.13 14.52 -19.90
CA ASP A 76 9.02 15.65 -20.15
C ASP A 76 8.68 16.85 -19.23
N GLU A 77 7.40 17.08 -18.92
CA GLU A 77 6.98 18.07 -17.90
C GLU A 77 7.45 17.66 -16.49
N ILE A 78 7.33 16.37 -16.11
CA ILE A 78 7.86 15.85 -14.84
C ILE A 78 9.37 16.06 -14.75
N LEU A 79 10.12 15.75 -15.83
CA LEU A 79 11.57 15.93 -15.89
C LEU A 79 11.97 17.41 -15.83
N LYS A 80 11.28 18.29 -16.56
CA LYS A 80 11.48 19.75 -16.55
C LYS A 80 11.40 20.32 -15.14
N TYR A 81 10.36 19.96 -14.38
CA TYR A 81 10.21 20.47 -13.02
C TYR A 81 11.09 19.75 -11.98
N LEU A 82 11.41 18.47 -12.17
CA LEU A 82 12.42 17.75 -11.36
C LEU A 82 13.80 18.41 -11.49
N TYR A 83 14.26 18.64 -12.73
CA TYR A 83 15.50 19.37 -13.03
C TYR A 83 15.49 20.77 -12.40
N THR A 84 14.41 21.52 -12.60
CA THR A 84 14.25 22.88 -12.03
C THR A 84 14.36 22.85 -10.49
N ALA A 85 13.75 21.87 -9.82
CA ALA A 85 13.79 21.72 -8.38
C ALA A 85 15.22 21.41 -7.89
N VAL A 86 15.87 20.39 -8.46
CA VAL A 86 17.26 20.01 -8.13
C VAL A 86 18.24 21.18 -8.38
N GLN A 87 18.15 21.85 -9.53
CA GLN A 87 19.00 23.02 -9.83
C GLN A 87 18.73 24.23 -8.92
N SER A 88 17.54 24.31 -8.30
CA SER A 88 17.22 25.33 -7.29
C SER A 88 17.64 24.98 -5.86
N GLY A 89 18.06 23.73 -5.59
CA GLY A 89 18.30 23.21 -4.23
C GLY A 89 17.03 22.77 -3.50
N ASP A 90 15.87 22.85 -4.16
CA ASP A 90 14.55 22.47 -3.64
C ASP A 90 14.36 20.95 -3.70
N PHE A 91 15.09 20.22 -2.85
CA PHE A 91 15.01 18.76 -2.79
C PHE A 91 13.70 18.30 -2.15
N ASN A 92 13.43 18.81 -0.96
CA ASN A 92 12.19 18.65 -0.21
C ASN A 92 11.73 20.08 0.10
N PRO A 93 10.56 20.51 -0.38
CA PRO A 93 9.46 19.73 -0.95
C PRO A 93 9.59 19.33 -2.44
N GLY A 94 10.44 20.00 -3.22
CA GLY A 94 10.35 20.06 -4.69
C GLY A 94 10.62 18.76 -5.42
N ALA A 95 11.87 18.32 -5.44
CA ALA A 95 12.29 17.11 -6.16
C ALA A 95 11.61 15.84 -5.60
N VAL A 96 11.29 15.81 -4.31
CA VAL A 96 10.46 14.79 -3.65
C VAL A 96 9.09 14.64 -4.32
N HIS A 97 8.37 15.75 -4.54
CA HIS A 97 7.06 15.72 -5.20
C HIS A 97 7.16 15.19 -6.65
N TRP A 98 8.10 15.69 -7.46
CA TRP A 98 8.25 15.22 -8.85
C TRP A 98 8.75 13.77 -8.94
N THR A 99 9.47 13.30 -7.93
CA THR A 99 9.81 11.87 -7.75
C THR A 99 8.56 11.03 -7.45
N ARG A 100 7.60 11.54 -6.67
CA ARG A 100 6.30 10.88 -6.46
C ARG A 100 5.48 10.80 -7.75
N GLU A 101 5.37 11.89 -8.51
CA GLU A 101 4.66 11.90 -9.79
C GLU A 101 5.32 10.97 -10.84
N LEU A 102 6.65 10.94 -10.92
CA LEU A 102 7.38 9.97 -11.77
C LEU A 102 7.10 8.51 -11.34
N ARG A 103 7.02 8.24 -10.03
CA ARG A 103 6.70 6.93 -9.47
C ARG A 103 5.25 6.52 -9.81
N ALA A 104 4.32 7.46 -9.73
CA ALA A 104 2.92 7.28 -10.10
C ALA A 104 2.77 7.00 -11.61
N TRP A 105 3.45 7.76 -12.47
CA TRP A 105 3.54 7.55 -13.92
C TRP A 105 4.09 6.15 -14.27
N LEU A 106 5.18 5.72 -13.63
CA LEU A 106 5.72 4.35 -13.76
C LEU A 106 4.74 3.28 -13.24
N SER A 107 3.98 3.59 -12.19
CA SER A 107 2.94 2.71 -11.66
C SER A 107 1.81 2.49 -12.67
N LEU A 108 1.44 3.51 -13.46
CA LEU A 108 0.43 3.43 -14.53
C LEU A 108 0.87 2.66 -15.78
N LYS A 109 1.96 1.89 -15.68
CA LYS A 109 2.43 0.95 -16.70
C LYS A 109 2.90 1.66 -17.98
N PHE A 110 3.22 2.95 -17.89
CA PHE A 110 4.04 3.65 -18.85
C PHE A 110 5.51 3.21 -18.69
N ASP A 111 6.33 3.39 -19.72
CA ASP A 111 7.76 3.06 -19.72
C ASP A 111 8.53 4.20 -20.41
N PRO A 112 9.57 4.78 -19.79
CA PRO A 112 10.44 5.74 -20.47
C PRO A 112 11.38 5.00 -21.42
N THR A 113 12.00 5.69 -22.38
CA THR A 113 13.02 5.09 -23.26
C THR A 113 14.19 4.52 -22.45
N ARG A 114 15.00 3.65 -23.05
CA ARG A 114 16.11 3.04 -22.30
C ARG A 114 17.16 4.06 -21.90
N GLU A 115 17.42 5.03 -22.77
CA GLU A 115 18.30 6.17 -22.52
C GLU A 115 17.79 7.07 -21.40
N GLN A 116 16.51 7.46 -21.43
CA GLN A 116 15.88 8.23 -20.34
C GLN A 116 15.95 7.47 -19.00
N ARG A 117 15.72 6.15 -19.01
CA ARG A 117 15.87 5.31 -17.82
C ARG A 117 17.31 5.25 -17.32
N ALA A 118 18.29 5.17 -18.21
CA ALA A 118 19.72 5.17 -17.86
C ALA A 118 20.13 6.50 -17.19
N LYS A 119 19.71 7.64 -17.78
CA LYS A 119 19.90 8.99 -17.22
C LYS A 119 19.25 9.11 -15.84
N LEU A 120 18.00 8.69 -15.69
CA LEU A 120 17.29 8.67 -14.40
C LEU A 120 17.95 7.77 -13.35
N VAL A 121 18.50 6.62 -13.74
CA VAL A 121 19.23 5.74 -12.79
C VAL A 121 20.51 6.38 -12.30
N LYS A 122 21.30 7.04 -13.17
CA LYS A 122 22.47 7.81 -12.74
C LYS A 122 22.08 8.97 -11.83
N LEU A 123 21.06 9.76 -12.22
CA LEU A 123 20.55 10.88 -11.43
C LEU A 123 20.10 10.46 -10.02
N TYR A 124 19.27 9.42 -9.88
CA TYR A 124 18.80 8.99 -8.56
C TYR A 124 19.87 8.27 -7.73
N TYR A 125 20.91 7.71 -8.36
CA TYR A 125 22.09 7.22 -7.63
C TYR A 125 22.87 8.39 -7.02
N GLU A 126 23.21 9.38 -7.85
CA GLU A 126 23.90 10.61 -7.45
C GLU A 126 23.12 11.37 -6.36
N LEU A 127 21.84 11.68 -6.59
CA LEU A 127 20.99 12.38 -5.62
C LEU A 127 20.85 11.65 -4.28
N THR A 128 20.98 10.32 -4.25
CA THR A 128 20.97 9.56 -2.99
C THR A 128 22.26 9.76 -2.20
N LEU A 129 23.41 9.80 -2.87
CA LEU A 129 24.75 9.79 -2.24
C LEU A 129 25.37 11.18 -2.12
N ALA A 130 24.83 12.18 -2.83
CA ALA A 130 25.24 13.58 -2.80
C ALA A 130 25.43 14.13 -1.37
N PRO A 131 26.64 14.58 -0.99
CA PRO A 131 26.87 15.24 0.29
C PRO A 131 25.99 16.48 0.43
N GLY A 132 25.26 16.59 1.54
CA GLY A 132 24.34 17.71 1.84
C GLY A 132 22.85 17.39 1.67
N VAL A 133 22.47 16.32 0.97
CA VAL A 133 21.06 15.90 0.88
C VAL A 133 20.59 15.27 2.19
N GLU A 134 19.43 15.71 2.69
CA GLU A 134 18.79 15.22 3.93
C GLU A 134 18.56 13.69 3.90
N ALA A 135 18.80 13.00 5.01
CA ALA A 135 18.67 11.54 5.09
C ALA A 135 17.27 11.02 4.70
N ALA A 136 16.19 11.67 5.17
CA ALA A 136 14.81 11.29 4.86
C ALA A 136 14.42 11.53 3.38
N VAL A 137 15.20 12.33 2.66
CA VAL A 137 15.05 12.63 1.23
C VAL A 137 15.88 11.66 0.39
N SER A 138 17.11 11.40 0.83
CA SER A 138 17.99 10.34 0.32
C SER A 138 17.28 8.98 0.30
N GLU A 139 16.48 8.62 1.31
CA GLU A 139 15.71 7.37 1.29
C GLU A 139 14.68 7.29 0.14
N ARG A 140 14.05 8.42 -0.22
CA ARG A 140 13.05 8.49 -1.30
C ARG A 140 13.71 8.38 -2.67
N PHE A 141 14.87 9.01 -2.84
CA PHE A 141 15.71 8.86 -4.03
C PHE A 141 16.25 7.43 -4.18
N ALA A 142 16.70 6.79 -3.09
CA ALA A 142 17.08 5.38 -3.07
C ALA A 142 15.91 4.46 -3.47
N SER A 143 14.71 4.73 -2.92
CA SER A 143 13.48 3.99 -3.24
C SER A 143 13.11 4.11 -4.73
N MET A 144 13.31 5.28 -5.35
CA MET A 144 13.13 5.46 -6.80
C MET A 144 14.20 4.72 -7.61
N PHE A 145 15.48 4.82 -7.24
CA PHE A 145 16.56 4.05 -7.87
C PHE A 145 16.26 2.55 -7.88
N MET A 146 15.79 1.99 -6.75
CA MET A 146 15.37 0.60 -6.65
C MET A 146 14.21 0.27 -7.59
N VAL A 147 13.20 1.15 -7.73
CA VAL A 147 12.08 0.97 -8.68
C VAL A 147 12.55 0.98 -10.13
N LEU A 148 13.46 1.88 -10.48
CA LEU A 148 14.00 2.01 -11.85
C LEU A 148 14.85 0.80 -12.26
N THR A 149 15.66 0.27 -11.34
CA THR A 149 16.60 -0.84 -11.56
C THR A 149 16.01 -2.24 -11.30
N LYS A 150 14.78 -2.34 -10.75
CA LYS A 150 14.16 -3.58 -10.23
C LYS A 150 14.15 -4.81 -11.14
N ARG A 151 14.31 -4.68 -12.46
CA ARG A 151 14.25 -5.81 -13.41
C ARG A 151 15.25 -5.67 -14.56
N LYS A 152 16.13 -6.69 -14.73
CA LYS A 152 17.15 -6.84 -15.81
C LYS A 152 16.59 -6.79 -17.27
N HIS A 153 15.30 -6.51 -17.49
CA HIS A 153 14.69 -6.34 -18.83
C HIS A 153 14.33 -4.90 -19.21
N TYR A 154 14.58 -3.95 -18.29
CA TYR A 154 14.50 -2.52 -18.55
C TYR A 154 15.87 -1.92 -18.88
N LEU A 155 16.85 -2.27 -18.06
CA LEU A 155 18.28 -2.02 -18.27
C LEU A 155 18.99 -3.37 -18.19
N ARG A 156 19.93 -3.60 -19.11
CA ARG A 156 20.89 -4.70 -19.05
C ARG A 156 22.04 -4.29 -18.13
N PRO A 157 22.38 -5.09 -17.10
CA PRO A 157 23.62 -4.96 -16.33
C PRO A 157 24.83 -4.70 -17.21
N VAL A 158 25.68 -3.72 -16.84
CA VAL A 158 26.91 -3.28 -17.52
C VAL A 158 26.72 -2.73 -18.95
N LYS A 159 25.96 -3.41 -19.84
CA LYS A 159 25.73 -3.01 -21.25
C LYS A 159 24.91 -1.73 -21.46
N ASP A 160 24.00 -1.37 -20.54
CA ASP A 160 23.16 -0.15 -20.68
C ASP A 160 23.46 0.95 -19.64
N VAL A 161 24.02 0.60 -18.47
CA VAL A 161 24.45 1.53 -17.40
C VAL A 161 25.64 0.92 -16.66
N MET A 162 26.64 1.76 -16.38
CA MET A 162 27.68 1.56 -15.36
C MET A 162 27.53 2.60 -14.25
N LEU A 163 27.87 2.23 -13.02
CA LEU A 163 27.89 3.07 -11.81
C LEU A 163 29.23 2.94 -11.09
N ASP A 164 29.72 4.04 -10.47
CA ASP A 164 30.86 3.98 -9.56
C ASP A 164 30.43 3.45 -8.18
N TRP A 165 31.22 2.55 -7.61
CA TRP A 165 31.00 1.96 -6.29
C TRP A 165 31.57 2.84 -5.16
N LYS A 166 32.56 3.70 -5.45
CA LYS A 166 33.34 4.45 -4.45
C LYS A 166 32.49 5.43 -3.62
N PRO A 167 31.51 6.17 -4.17
CA PRO A 167 30.63 7.03 -3.36
C PRO A 167 29.79 6.23 -2.35
N LEU A 168 29.28 5.06 -2.76
CA LEU A 168 28.48 4.19 -1.89
C LEU A 168 29.34 3.47 -0.84
N TYR A 169 30.57 3.11 -1.19
CA TYR A 169 31.51 2.56 -0.21
C TYR A 169 31.87 3.58 0.88
N ARG A 170 32.17 4.84 0.52
CA ARG A 170 32.43 5.92 1.50
C ARG A 170 31.31 6.07 2.52
N GLU A 171 30.05 6.07 2.05
CA GLU A 171 28.87 6.16 2.94
C GLU A 171 28.69 4.94 3.86
N ILE A 172 29.05 3.73 3.41
CA ILE A 172 28.93 2.51 4.23
C ILE A 172 30.12 2.34 5.19
N LYS A 173 31.34 2.74 4.78
CA LYS A 173 32.60 2.61 5.54
C LYS A 173 32.50 3.20 6.95
N VAL A 174 31.90 4.39 7.06
CA VAL A 174 31.66 5.15 8.31
C VAL A 174 30.78 4.41 9.34
N PHE A 175 30.06 3.36 8.94
CA PHE A 175 29.29 2.51 9.86
C PHE A 175 30.03 1.24 10.31
N VAL A 176 31.05 0.80 9.56
CA VAL A 176 31.60 -0.56 9.69
C VAL A 176 33.09 -0.62 10.04
N LEU A 177 33.81 0.48 9.96
CA LEU A 177 35.19 0.56 10.45
C LEU A 177 35.26 1.35 11.77
N PRO A 178 35.77 0.76 12.88
CA PRO A 178 35.81 1.41 14.19
C PRO A 178 36.49 2.79 14.19
N SER A 179 37.62 2.91 13.46
CA SER A 179 38.42 4.14 13.35
C SER A 179 37.68 5.34 12.74
N GLU A 180 36.63 5.10 11.95
CA GLU A 180 35.77 6.15 11.36
C GLU A 180 34.41 6.28 12.09
N SER A 181 34.10 5.38 13.03
CA SER A 181 32.80 5.30 13.70
C SER A 181 32.74 6.11 15.01
N GLU A 182 33.78 6.02 15.84
CA GLU A 182 33.86 6.68 17.16
C GLU A 182 33.85 8.21 17.08
N LEU A 183 34.55 8.78 16.09
CA LEU A 183 34.64 10.23 15.86
C LEU A 183 33.30 10.90 15.48
N VAL A 184 32.27 10.12 15.11
CA VAL A 184 31.04 10.60 14.45
C VAL A 184 29.80 10.43 15.35
N HIS A 185 29.99 10.40 16.67
CA HIS A 185 28.91 10.30 17.66
C HIS A 185 28.12 11.62 17.85
N SER A 186 28.52 12.74 17.22
CA SER A 186 27.95 14.08 17.44
C SER A 186 26.98 14.58 16.35
N THR A 187 26.77 13.86 15.25
CA THR A 187 25.97 14.34 14.11
C THR A 187 24.74 13.47 13.82
N SER A 188 23.53 14.04 13.94
CA SER A 188 22.26 13.33 13.69
C SER A 188 22.00 12.97 12.21
N SER A 189 22.77 13.54 11.28
CA SER A 189 22.55 13.40 9.83
C SER A 189 23.19 12.14 9.23
N LYS A 190 23.04 10.98 9.89
CA LYS A 190 23.49 9.68 9.35
C LYS A 190 22.39 9.07 8.46
N ARG A 191 22.74 8.70 7.22
CA ARG A 191 21.86 7.93 6.33
C ARG A 191 21.54 6.56 6.94
N ASN A 192 20.36 6.02 6.65
CA ASN A 192 19.96 4.70 7.16
C ASN A 192 20.78 3.58 6.48
N ILE A 193 21.63 2.90 7.25
CA ILE A 193 22.49 1.81 6.75
C ILE A 193 21.72 0.68 6.06
N LYS A 194 20.48 0.38 6.50
CA LYS A 194 19.62 -0.63 5.84
C LYS A 194 19.15 -0.19 4.46
N THR A 195 19.02 1.12 4.24
CA THR A 195 18.70 1.69 2.93
C THR A 195 19.95 1.73 2.04
N LEU A 196 21.14 1.97 2.60
CA LEU A 196 22.42 1.89 1.87
C LEU A 196 22.78 0.46 1.45
N THR A 197 22.66 -0.55 2.32
CA THR A 197 22.94 -1.96 1.96
C THR A 197 21.94 -2.47 0.92
N LYS A 198 20.67 -2.07 1.03
CA LYS A 198 19.63 -2.35 0.02
C LYS A 198 19.90 -1.63 -1.30
N LEU A 199 20.38 -0.38 -1.28
CA LEU A 199 20.83 0.35 -2.47
C LEU A 199 21.98 -0.39 -3.15
N CYS A 200 23.00 -0.80 -2.38
CA CYS A 200 24.15 -1.55 -2.89
C CYS A 200 23.72 -2.87 -3.55
N ALA A 201 22.82 -3.63 -2.92
CA ALA A 201 22.28 -4.86 -3.52
C ALA A 201 21.56 -4.65 -4.87
N PHE A 202 21.11 -3.43 -5.20
CA PHE A 202 20.57 -3.09 -6.52
C PHE A 202 21.65 -2.51 -7.45
N ALA A 203 22.60 -1.72 -6.94
CA ALA A 203 23.72 -1.13 -7.67
C ALA A 203 24.81 -2.13 -8.08
N GLN A 204 25.06 -3.18 -7.28
CA GLN A 204 26.04 -4.27 -7.48
C GLN A 204 25.99 -4.94 -8.87
N LEU A 205 24.84 -4.89 -9.55
CA LEU A 205 24.68 -5.41 -10.92
C LEU A 205 25.23 -4.48 -12.01
N TYR A 206 25.47 -3.22 -11.69
CA TYR A 206 25.88 -2.16 -12.63
C TYR A 206 27.28 -1.60 -12.30
N PHE A 207 28.00 -2.18 -11.33
CA PHE A 207 29.44 -1.96 -11.17
C PHE A 207 30.19 -2.73 -12.27
N ASP A 208 31.32 -2.18 -12.71
CA ASP A 208 32.16 -2.81 -13.73
C ASP A 208 32.96 -4.00 -13.12
N PRO A 209 32.91 -5.21 -13.71
CA PRO A 209 33.79 -6.32 -13.31
C PRO A 209 35.30 -5.97 -13.35
N LEU A 210 35.72 -4.99 -14.15
CA LEU A 210 37.10 -4.49 -14.18
C LEU A 210 37.57 -3.90 -12.83
N GLU A 211 36.65 -3.45 -11.97
CA GLU A 211 36.94 -2.88 -10.65
C GLU A 211 37.08 -3.94 -9.53
N ILE A 212 36.88 -5.24 -9.80
CA ILE A 212 37.00 -6.32 -8.80
C ILE A 212 38.36 -6.28 -8.07
N PRO A 213 39.53 -6.12 -8.74
CA PRO A 213 40.81 -6.04 -8.05
C PRO A 213 40.88 -4.83 -7.10
N ALA A 214 40.44 -3.65 -7.54
CA ALA A 214 40.44 -2.43 -6.73
C ALA A 214 39.51 -2.51 -5.51
N MET A 215 38.35 -3.18 -5.63
CA MET A 215 37.49 -3.49 -4.49
C MET A 215 38.19 -4.42 -3.48
N LEU A 216 38.90 -5.45 -3.96
CA LEU A 216 39.63 -6.38 -3.10
C LEU A 216 40.84 -5.71 -2.43
N GLU A 217 41.55 -4.83 -3.12
CA GLU A 217 42.66 -4.03 -2.57
C GLU A 217 42.20 -3.07 -1.46
N GLU A 218 41.00 -2.48 -1.57
CA GLU A 218 40.41 -1.64 -0.50
C GLU A 218 39.87 -2.49 0.67
N PHE A 219 39.26 -3.65 0.40
CA PHE A 219 38.61 -4.45 1.45
C PHE A 219 39.58 -5.34 2.24
N LEU A 220 40.46 -6.09 1.57
CA LEU A 220 41.28 -7.13 2.21
C LEU A 220 42.27 -6.62 3.29
N PRO A 221 42.84 -5.42 3.25
CA PRO A 221 43.70 -4.89 4.32
C PRO A 221 43.02 -4.78 5.69
N HIS A 222 41.67 -4.75 5.72
CA HIS A 222 40.88 -4.70 6.95
C HIS A 222 40.60 -6.09 7.53
N PHE A 223 41.02 -7.18 6.86
CA PHE A 223 40.77 -8.54 7.31
C PHE A 223 41.73 -8.94 8.43
N THR A 224 41.20 -9.23 9.61
CA THR A 224 41.98 -9.72 10.75
C THR A 224 41.20 -10.72 11.59
N THR A 225 41.86 -11.81 11.98
CA THR A 225 41.34 -12.81 12.93
C THR A 225 41.69 -12.46 14.38
N SER A 226 42.68 -11.59 14.61
CA SER A 226 43.05 -11.10 15.96
C SER A 226 41.96 -10.21 16.58
N PHE A 227 41.21 -9.50 15.74
CA PHE A 227 40.00 -8.78 16.12
C PHE A 227 38.88 -9.18 15.15
N THR A 228 38.22 -10.30 15.47
CA THR A 228 37.37 -11.07 14.53
C THR A 228 36.32 -10.26 13.78
N GLU A 229 35.81 -9.17 14.37
CA GLU A 229 34.89 -8.22 13.74
C GLU A 229 35.38 -7.76 12.35
N GLY A 230 36.69 -7.50 12.18
CA GLY A 230 37.27 -7.11 10.89
C GLY A 230 37.09 -8.19 9.81
N ALA A 231 37.18 -9.47 10.18
CA ALA A 231 36.90 -10.58 9.28
C ALA A 231 35.42 -10.64 8.84
N PHE A 232 34.48 -10.37 9.77
CA PHE A 232 33.04 -10.28 9.44
C PHE A 232 32.73 -9.07 8.55
N VAL A 233 33.32 -7.90 8.84
CA VAL A 233 33.15 -6.68 8.03
C VAL A 233 33.62 -6.90 6.60
N VAL A 234 34.82 -7.46 6.40
CA VAL A 234 35.35 -7.72 5.04
C VAL A 234 34.50 -8.74 4.28
N VAL A 235 34.09 -9.85 4.90
CA VAL A 235 33.22 -10.85 4.23
C VAL A 235 31.83 -10.27 3.91
N GLY A 236 31.29 -9.41 4.78
CA GLY A 236 30.07 -8.64 4.52
C GLY A 236 30.22 -7.69 3.33
N LEU A 237 31.31 -6.91 3.27
CA LEU A 237 31.62 -6.00 2.17
C LEU A 237 31.80 -6.76 0.84
N MET A 238 32.54 -7.88 0.86
CA MET A 238 32.72 -8.75 -0.30
C MET A 238 31.37 -9.28 -0.82
N ASN A 239 30.51 -9.80 0.06
CA ASN A 239 29.17 -10.26 -0.35
C ASN A 239 28.32 -9.10 -0.91
N LEU A 240 28.39 -7.93 -0.28
CA LEU A 240 27.54 -6.77 -0.60
C LEU A 240 27.94 -6.05 -1.90
N PHE A 241 29.23 -5.81 -2.13
CA PHE A 241 29.71 -4.96 -3.22
C PHE A 241 30.17 -5.71 -4.48
N LEU A 242 30.85 -6.86 -4.35
CA LEU A 242 31.56 -7.45 -5.49
C LEU A 242 30.58 -7.82 -6.64
N PRO A 243 30.81 -7.36 -7.87
CA PRO A 243 29.97 -7.74 -9.00
C PRO A 243 30.21 -9.21 -9.37
N THR A 244 29.12 -9.97 -9.53
CA THR A 244 29.16 -11.40 -9.91
C THR A 244 28.98 -11.64 -11.41
N SER A 245 29.01 -10.60 -12.23
CA SER A 245 28.88 -10.70 -13.68
C SER A 245 30.22 -11.09 -14.33
N PRO A 246 30.22 -11.84 -15.45
CA PRO A 246 31.43 -12.10 -16.22
C PRO A 246 32.10 -10.81 -16.71
N GLY A 247 33.43 -10.75 -16.60
CA GLY A 247 34.27 -9.69 -17.19
C GLY A 247 34.53 -9.91 -18.70
N PRO A 248 35.32 -9.05 -19.35
CA PRO A 248 35.74 -9.24 -20.74
C PRO A 248 36.56 -10.51 -20.95
N GLU A 249 36.43 -11.13 -22.12
CA GLU A 249 37.19 -12.35 -22.51
C GLU A 249 38.71 -12.10 -22.57
N ASP A 250 39.13 -10.88 -22.90
CA ASP A 250 40.54 -10.47 -22.94
C ASP A 250 41.21 -10.36 -21.54
N ARG A 251 40.43 -10.44 -20.44
CA ARG A 251 40.90 -10.23 -19.06
C ARG A 251 40.84 -11.52 -18.23
N THR A 252 41.79 -12.40 -18.49
CA THR A 252 41.94 -13.70 -17.81
C THR A 252 42.11 -13.58 -16.30
N ASP A 253 42.71 -12.50 -15.81
CA ASP A 253 42.87 -12.18 -14.38
C ASP A 253 41.54 -12.05 -13.62
N LEU A 254 40.44 -11.76 -14.34
CA LEU A 254 39.09 -11.66 -13.78
C LEU A 254 38.32 -12.99 -13.82
N TYR A 255 38.97 -14.10 -14.20
CA TYR A 255 38.35 -15.42 -14.20
C TYR A 255 38.21 -15.96 -12.76
N PRO A 256 37.15 -16.71 -12.43
CA PRO A 256 36.90 -17.19 -11.06
C PRO A 256 38.06 -17.97 -10.44
N GLN A 257 38.83 -18.69 -11.25
CA GLN A 257 39.97 -19.51 -10.80
C GLN A 257 41.06 -18.68 -10.09
N HIS A 258 41.17 -17.36 -10.35
CA HIS A 258 42.18 -16.51 -9.71
C HIS A 258 41.79 -16.05 -8.29
N TYR A 259 40.52 -15.71 -8.04
CA TYR A 259 40.09 -15.16 -6.74
C TYR A 259 39.30 -16.15 -5.87
N LEU A 260 38.71 -17.22 -6.43
CA LEU A 260 38.05 -18.26 -5.63
C LEU A 260 38.96 -18.92 -4.58
N PRO A 261 40.25 -19.22 -4.83
CA PRO A 261 41.14 -19.74 -3.80
C PRO A 261 41.21 -18.84 -2.56
N THR A 262 41.29 -17.51 -2.77
CA THR A 262 41.25 -16.53 -1.68
C THR A 262 39.92 -16.56 -0.94
N TYR A 263 38.78 -16.66 -1.64
CA TYR A 263 37.46 -16.70 -0.99
C TYR A 263 37.29 -17.95 -0.11
N PHE A 264 37.68 -19.13 -0.61
CA PHE A 264 37.63 -20.37 0.15
C PHE A 264 38.65 -20.40 1.31
N HIS A 265 39.83 -19.79 1.14
CA HIS A 265 40.77 -19.59 2.24
C HIS A 265 40.17 -18.73 3.35
N LEU A 266 39.65 -17.54 3.02
CA LEU A 266 39.01 -16.64 4.00
C LEU A 266 37.84 -17.33 4.72
N TRP A 267 36.99 -18.07 3.99
CA TRP A 267 35.90 -18.86 4.57
C TRP A 267 36.41 -19.90 5.58
N SER A 268 37.53 -20.56 5.30
CA SER A 268 38.14 -21.56 6.18
C SER A 268 38.73 -21.00 7.48
N THR A 269 38.96 -19.69 7.59
CA THR A 269 39.59 -19.09 8.78
C THR A 269 38.64 -18.95 9.98
N VAL A 270 37.35 -18.64 9.76
CA VAL A 270 36.36 -18.42 10.82
C VAL A 270 35.38 -19.59 10.89
N ASN A 271 35.87 -20.72 11.42
CA ASN A 271 35.10 -21.95 11.55
C ASN A 271 33.94 -21.81 12.56
N ARG A 272 32.84 -22.53 12.27
CA ARG A 272 31.61 -22.58 13.09
C ARG A 272 30.86 -21.23 13.25
N SER A 273 31.17 -20.22 12.43
CA SER A 273 30.28 -19.09 12.18
C SER A 273 29.17 -19.48 11.19
N ARG A 274 27.93 -19.15 11.52
CA ARG A 274 26.79 -19.24 10.62
C ARG A 274 26.76 -18.07 9.62
N THR A 275 27.16 -16.88 10.06
CA THR A 275 27.16 -15.67 9.22
C THR A 275 28.18 -15.77 8.08
N PHE A 276 29.33 -16.42 8.29
CA PHE A 276 30.28 -16.75 7.22
C PHE A 276 29.66 -17.70 6.19
N ASP A 277 29.10 -18.84 6.62
CA ASP A 277 28.45 -19.82 5.72
C ASP A 277 27.36 -19.15 4.85
N VAL A 278 26.53 -18.30 5.44
CA VAL A 278 25.48 -17.58 4.71
C VAL A 278 26.03 -16.59 3.68
N ASN A 279 27.03 -15.78 4.05
CA ASN A 279 27.58 -14.77 3.16
C ASN A 279 28.36 -15.38 1.98
N PHE A 280 29.16 -16.42 2.20
CA PHE A 280 29.86 -17.11 1.10
C PHE A 280 28.88 -17.88 0.20
N LEU A 281 27.84 -18.53 0.73
CA LEU A 281 26.83 -19.21 -0.10
C LEU A 281 25.98 -18.24 -0.93
N ASP A 282 25.64 -17.04 -0.42
CA ASP A 282 24.98 -16.00 -1.24
C ASP A 282 25.90 -15.48 -2.35
N LEU A 283 27.18 -15.19 -2.05
CA LEU A 283 28.14 -14.75 -3.06
C LEU A 283 28.37 -15.82 -4.15
N LEU A 284 28.64 -17.06 -3.75
CA LEU A 284 28.94 -18.18 -4.66
C LEU A 284 27.72 -18.63 -5.47
N SER A 285 26.51 -18.62 -4.90
CA SER A 285 25.28 -18.94 -5.67
C SER A 285 24.93 -17.87 -6.70
N ARG A 286 25.27 -16.60 -6.45
CA ARG A 286 25.13 -15.52 -7.44
C ARG A 286 26.19 -15.61 -8.53
N LEU A 287 27.44 -15.91 -8.16
CA LEU A 287 28.55 -16.16 -9.09
C LEU A 287 28.23 -17.33 -10.04
N ALA A 288 27.95 -18.51 -9.49
CA ALA A 288 27.66 -19.71 -10.27
C ALA A 288 26.48 -19.53 -11.24
N ARG A 289 25.45 -18.75 -10.86
CA ARG A 289 24.33 -18.39 -11.74
C ARG A 289 24.74 -17.42 -12.85
N ASP A 290 25.36 -16.30 -12.51
CA ASP A 290 25.57 -15.21 -13.47
C ASP A 290 26.71 -15.52 -14.48
N TRP A 291 27.59 -16.50 -14.18
CA TRP A 291 28.58 -17.05 -15.13
C TRP A 291 28.06 -18.19 -16.03
N LEU A 292 26.85 -18.73 -15.83
CA LEU A 292 26.26 -19.74 -16.74
C LEU A 292 26.27 -19.37 -18.24
N PRO A 293 26.18 -18.09 -18.67
CA PRO A 293 26.24 -17.71 -20.08
C PRO A 293 27.66 -17.49 -20.64
N ALA A 294 28.72 -17.69 -19.85
CA ALA A 294 30.10 -17.36 -20.23
C ALA A 294 30.77 -18.51 -21.01
N ASN A 295 30.55 -18.54 -22.33
CA ASN A 295 31.03 -19.61 -23.23
C ASN A 295 32.56 -19.84 -23.22
N TYR A 296 33.35 -18.86 -22.79
CA TYR A 296 34.82 -18.92 -22.75
C TYR A 296 35.39 -19.53 -21.46
N VAL A 297 34.54 -19.85 -20.46
CA VAL A 297 34.94 -20.60 -19.26
C VAL A 297 34.53 -22.06 -19.39
N SER A 298 35.46 -22.98 -19.18
CA SER A 298 35.16 -24.41 -19.15
C SER A 298 34.38 -24.79 -17.88
N PHE A 299 33.20 -25.39 -18.08
CA PHE A 299 32.41 -25.98 -17.01
C PHE A 299 32.81 -27.45 -16.81
N SER A 300 33.10 -27.83 -15.57
CA SER A 300 33.32 -29.22 -15.15
C SER A 300 32.02 -29.87 -14.64
N GLU A 301 32.11 -31.11 -14.16
CA GLU A 301 31.03 -31.76 -13.37
C GLU A 301 30.63 -30.93 -12.13
N PHE A 302 31.56 -30.11 -11.63
CA PHE A 302 31.39 -29.17 -10.51
C PHE A 302 31.13 -27.72 -10.98
N GLY A 303 30.84 -27.53 -12.26
CA GLY A 303 30.69 -26.22 -12.89
C GLY A 303 32.00 -25.44 -12.91
N ILE A 304 31.97 -24.18 -12.44
CA ILE A 304 33.14 -23.28 -12.32
C ILE A 304 34.01 -23.56 -11.08
N LEU A 305 33.67 -24.55 -10.27
CA LEU A 305 34.32 -24.88 -9.00
C LEU A 305 35.18 -26.15 -9.11
N THR A 306 36.01 -26.40 -8.11
CA THR A 306 36.67 -27.71 -7.92
C THR A 306 35.79 -28.68 -7.11
N SER A 307 36.17 -29.96 -7.11
CA SER A 307 35.56 -30.99 -6.27
C SER A 307 35.63 -30.64 -4.78
N GLU A 308 36.80 -30.18 -4.30
CA GLU A 308 37.02 -29.79 -2.90
C GLU A 308 36.17 -28.58 -2.50
N GLN A 309 36.14 -27.55 -3.33
CA GLN A 309 35.30 -26.35 -3.16
C GLN A 309 33.81 -26.73 -3.07
N THR A 310 33.37 -27.66 -3.92
CA THR A 310 32.00 -28.14 -3.95
C THR A 310 31.67 -28.96 -2.70
N SER A 311 32.59 -29.83 -2.25
CA SER A 311 32.46 -30.59 -1.00
C SER A 311 32.30 -29.67 0.21
N LEU A 312 33.07 -28.57 0.27
CA LEU A 312 32.93 -27.56 1.33
C LEU A 312 31.57 -26.84 1.27
N ILE A 313 31.09 -26.47 0.08
CA ILE A 313 29.74 -25.90 -0.12
C ILE A 313 28.65 -26.84 0.40
N PHE A 314 28.66 -28.11 -0.01
CA PHE A 314 27.66 -29.09 0.44
C PHE A 314 27.76 -29.34 1.96
N THR A 315 28.98 -29.36 2.52
CA THR A 315 29.19 -29.45 3.97
C THR A 315 28.58 -28.25 4.71
N ALA A 316 28.80 -27.02 4.23
CA ALA A 316 28.20 -25.82 4.81
C ALA A 316 26.66 -25.80 4.69
N ILE A 317 26.12 -26.26 3.56
CA ILE A 317 24.67 -26.42 3.38
C ILE A 317 24.11 -27.42 4.41
N LEU A 318 24.76 -28.57 4.60
CA LEU A 318 24.35 -29.57 5.61
C LEU A 318 24.39 -29.00 7.03
N ARG A 319 25.40 -28.18 7.37
CA ARG A 319 25.43 -27.45 8.67
C ARG A 319 24.24 -26.49 8.80
N LEU A 320 23.91 -25.72 7.77
CA LEU A 320 22.78 -24.76 7.78
C LEU A 320 21.39 -25.41 7.91
N LEU A 321 21.25 -26.69 7.59
CA LEU A 321 20.01 -27.43 7.85
C LEU A 321 19.80 -27.72 9.36
N GLU A 322 20.85 -27.65 10.18
CA GLU A 322 20.85 -27.92 11.63
C GLU A 322 20.16 -29.23 12.02
N ILE A 323 20.34 -30.29 11.20
CA ILE A 323 19.83 -31.63 11.47
C ILE A 323 20.46 -32.15 12.77
N PRO A 324 19.69 -32.59 13.78
CA PRO A 324 20.23 -33.05 15.05
C PRO A 324 20.91 -34.41 14.88
N VAL A 325 22.24 -34.45 15.07
CA VAL A 325 23.05 -35.67 15.01
C VAL A 325 23.86 -35.80 16.31
N GLY A 326 23.45 -36.75 17.16
CA GLY A 326 24.08 -36.99 18.46
C GLY A 326 23.63 -36.02 19.56
N GLN A 327 24.49 -35.83 20.57
CA GLN A 327 24.21 -35.01 21.76
C GLN A 327 24.48 -33.50 21.57
N ALA A 328 24.99 -33.07 20.41
CA ALA A 328 25.31 -31.67 20.14
C ALA A 328 24.10 -30.92 19.56
N THR A 329 23.75 -29.78 20.14
CA THR A 329 22.51 -29.04 19.82
C THR A 329 22.59 -28.11 18.61
N SER A 330 23.79 -27.76 18.13
CA SER A 330 24.00 -27.10 16.83
C SER A 330 25.44 -27.31 16.34
N SER A 331 25.64 -27.29 15.02
CA SER A 331 26.97 -27.23 14.39
C SER A 331 27.69 -25.89 14.62
N TYR A 332 26.94 -24.81 14.83
CA TYR A 332 27.46 -23.44 14.95
C TYR A 332 27.84 -23.08 16.38
N SER A 333 28.53 -21.95 16.55
CA SER A 333 28.85 -21.37 17.85
C SER A 333 28.33 -19.94 17.92
N ALA A 334 27.26 -19.71 18.71
CA ALA A 334 26.67 -18.39 18.88
C ALA A 334 27.67 -17.35 19.43
N VAL A 335 28.71 -17.78 20.15
CA VAL A 335 29.79 -16.89 20.63
C VAL A 335 30.66 -16.37 19.49
N VAL A 336 30.84 -17.14 18.41
CA VAL A 336 31.60 -16.72 17.22
C VAL A 336 30.78 -15.75 16.39
N ASP A 337 29.49 -16.02 16.14
CA ASP A 337 28.64 -15.07 15.41
C ASP A 337 28.34 -13.79 16.21
N LEU A 338 28.41 -13.83 17.54
CA LEU A 338 28.31 -12.64 18.40
C LEU A 338 29.53 -11.71 18.26
N SER A 339 30.70 -12.21 17.85
CA SER A 339 31.92 -11.39 17.67
C SER A 339 31.99 -10.69 16.31
N ALA A 340 30.88 -10.65 15.57
CA ALA A 340 30.74 -9.96 14.29
C ALA A 340 30.67 -8.43 14.37
N GLY A 341 30.41 -7.85 15.55
CA GLY A 341 30.49 -6.41 15.81
C GLY A 341 29.68 -5.55 14.83
N LEU A 342 30.30 -4.48 14.31
CA LEU A 342 29.70 -3.61 13.28
C LEU A 342 29.43 -4.34 11.95
N GLY A 343 30.08 -5.49 11.70
CA GLY A 343 29.84 -6.32 10.51
C GLY A 343 28.38 -6.78 10.36
N ILE A 344 27.64 -6.90 11.47
CA ILE A 344 26.20 -7.20 11.49
C ILE A 344 25.38 -6.13 10.73
N MET A 345 25.88 -4.90 10.61
CA MET A 345 25.18 -3.85 9.87
C MET A 345 25.15 -4.08 8.34
N LEU A 346 25.98 -4.99 7.82
CA LEU A 346 26.05 -5.33 6.39
C LEU A 346 25.08 -6.45 5.98
N ASP A 347 24.42 -7.11 6.94
CA ASP A 347 23.51 -8.23 6.67
C ASP A 347 22.37 -7.84 5.73
N ARG A 348 22.16 -8.67 4.71
CA ARG A 348 21.08 -8.51 3.72
C ARG A 348 19.75 -8.90 4.35
N ASP A 349 18.66 -8.23 3.97
CA ASP A 349 17.32 -8.52 4.50
C ASP A 349 16.94 -10.01 4.28
N SER A 350 16.92 -10.75 5.39
CA SER A 350 16.66 -12.19 5.46
C SER A 350 15.24 -12.57 5.05
N ARG A 351 14.29 -11.61 5.03
CA ARG A 351 12.91 -11.82 4.57
C ARG A 351 12.80 -11.89 3.04
N GLY A 352 13.74 -11.26 2.33
CA GLY A 352 13.84 -11.27 0.86
C GLY A 352 14.82 -12.31 0.31
N HIS A 353 15.69 -12.86 1.16
CA HIS A 353 16.71 -13.84 0.78
C HIS A 353 16.64 -15.04 1.75
N PRO A 354 15.62 -15.92 1.63
CA PRO A 354 15.46 -17.06 2.52
C PRO A 354 16.58 -18.09 2.30
N VAL A 355 17.60 -18.00 3.17
CA VAL A 355 18.67 -19.00 3.35
C VAL A 355 18.09 -20.41 3.51
N ALA A 356 18.81 -21.45 3.08
CA ALA A 356 18.42 -22.86 3.23
C ALA A 356 17.90 -23.23 4.64
N HIS A 357 18.45 -22.62 5.69
CA HIS A 357 17.96 -22.72 7.08
C HIS A 357 16.46 -22.39 7.25
N HIS A 358 15.93 -21.40 6.54
CA HIS A 358 14.48 -21.09 6.56
C HIS A 358 13.66 -22.21 5.92
N ILE A 359 14.18 -22.84 4.87
CA ILE A 359 13.53 -23.98 4.20
C ILE A 359 13.55 -25.21 5.11
N ALA A 360 14.67 -25.48 5.79
CA ALA A 360 14.77 -26.53 6.80
C ALA A 360 13.75 -26.35 7.93
N ARG A 361 13.70 -25.14 8.51
CA ARG A 361 12.78 -24.83 9.62
C ARG A 361 11.31 -24.74 9.22
N VAL A 362 10.96 -24.64 7.93
CA VAL A 362 9.55 -24.76 7.50
C VAL A 362 9.00 -26.14 7.82
N PHE A 363 9.77 -27.22 7.63
CA PHE A 363 9.33 -28.57 7.98
C PHE A 363 9.14 -28.73 9.49
N THR A 364 10.13 -28.33 10.28
CA THR A 364 10.05 -28.39 11.76
C THR A 364 8.94 -27.50 12.33
N LEU A 365 8.59 -26.41 11.65
CA LEU A 365 7.50 -25.51 12.06
C LEU A 365 6.13 -26.05 11.65
N LEU A 366 6.00 -26.71 10.49
CA LEU A 366 4.80 -27.45 10.08
C LEU A 366 4.48 -28.60 11.05
N GLU A 367 5.50 -29.25 11.60
CA GLU A 367 5.38 -30.32 12.61
C GLU A 367 4.97 -29.81 14.01
N ASN A 368 5.08 -28.49 14.28
CA ASN A 368 4.91 -27.91 15.62
C ASN A 368 3.93 -26.71 15.67
N LEU A 369 2.92 -26.69 14.79
CA LEU A 369 1.88 -25.66 14.79
C LEU A 369 0.91 -25.83 15.99
N PRO A 370 0.74 -24.80 16.85
CA PRO A 370 -0.22 -24.85 17.96
C PRO A 370 -1.66 -24.58 17.52
N ASP A 371 -2.62 -24.99 18.36
CA ASP A 371 -4.06 -24.96 18.08
C ASP A 371 -4.64 -23.53 17.91
N ALA A 372 -5.60 -23.38 17.00
CA ALA A 372 -6.06 -22.12 16.42
C ALA A 372 -7.02 -21.29 17.31
N ALA A 373 -7.19 -21.65 18.58
CA ALA A 373 -8.24 -21.19 19.49
C ALA A 373 -8.21 -19.69 19.90
N ARG A 374 -7.46 -18.81 19.22
CA ARG A 374 -7.35 -17.37 19.51
C ARG A 374 -7.30 -16.51 18.24
N VAL A 375 -8.42 -16.46 17.53
CA VAL A 375 -8.61 -15.65 16.31
C VAL A 375 -8.22 -14.17 16.53
N ARG A 376 -7.27 -13.70 15.72
CA ARG A 376 -6.92 -12.29 15.48
C ARG A 376 -6.67 -12.14 13.97
N SER A 377 -6.65 -10.90 13.46
CA SER A 377 -6.44 -10.64 12.03
C SER A 377 -5.21 -11.38 11.48
N GLY A 378 -5.39 -12.07 10.35
CA GLY A 378 -4.43 -13.00 9.75
C GLY A 378 -4.61 -14.47 10.15
N SER A 379 -5.70 -14.85 10.81
CA SER A 379 -5.95 -16.23 11.25
C SER A 379 -6.18 -17.21 10.08
N PRO A 380 -6.05 -18.55 10.31
CA PRO A 380 -6.33 -19.55 9.28
C PRO A 380 -7.74 -19.41 8.68
N GLU A 381 -8.73 -19.09 9.50
CA GLU A 381 -10.13 -18.92 9.09
C GLU A 381 -10.30 -17.70 8.19
N GLU A 382 -9.65 -16.58 8.51
CA GLU A 382 -9.67 -15.37 7.66
C GLU A 382 -9.01 -15.65 6.29
N ASN A 383 -7.95 -16.46 6.26
CA ASN A 383 -7.28 -16.87 5.02
C ASN A 383 -8.17 -17.81 4.19
N VAL A 384 -8.86 -18.77 4.82
CA VAL A 384 -9.86 -19.62 4.14
C VAL A 384 -11.00 -18.78 3.57
N LEU A 385 -11.58 -17.87 4.37
CA LEU A 385 -12.66 -16.98 3.93
C LEU A 385 -12.26 -16.09 2.73
N ASN A 386 -11.05 -15.53 2.74
CA ASN A 386 -10.54 -14.76 1.59
C ASN A 386 -10.21 -15.64 0.37
N THR A 387 -9.99 -16.94 0.55
CA THR A 387 -9.73 -17.91 -0.53
C THR A 387 -11.02 -18.43 -1.18
N LEU A 388 -12.15 -18.50 -0.45
CA LEU A 388 -13.43 -18.96 -0.99
C LEU A 388 -13.88 -18.25 -2.28
N PRO A 389 -13.82 -16.90 -2.42
CA PRO A 389 -14.13 -16.24 -3.69
C PRO A 389 -13.18 -16.63 -4.84
N ALA A 390 -11.92 -16.94 -4.54
CA ALA A 390 -10.92 -17.31 -5.54
C ALA A 390 -11.08 -18.76 -6.04
N THR A 391 -11.68 -19.66 -5.24
CA THR A 391 -11.99 -21.04 -5.64
C THR A 391 -13.40 -21.18 -6.21
N PHE A 392 -14.43 -20.64 -5.56
CA PHE A 392 -15.82 -20.82 -5.97
C PHE A 392 -16.18 -20.04 -7.24
N THR A 393 -15.67 -18.82 -7.45
CA THR A 393 -16.05 -18.05 -8.66
C THR A 393 -15.56 -18.70 -9.96
N PRO A 394 -14.28 -19.13 -10.09
CA PRO A 394 -13.83 -19.87 -11.26
C PRO A 394 -14.47 -21.25 -11.40
N LEU A 395 -14.73 -21.95 -10.28
CA LEU A 395 -15.43 -23.24 -10.29
C LEU A 395 -16.85 -23.10 -10.88
N LEU A 396 -17.66 -22.19 -10.34
CA LEU A 396 -19.02 -21.94 -10.82
C LEU A 396 -19.01 -21.43 -12.27
N ALA A 397 -18.03 -20.63 -12.67
CA ALA A 397 -17.84 -20.15 -14.05
C ALA A 397 -17.35 -21.22 -15.04
N SER A 398 -17.02 -22.43 -14.56
CA SER A 398 -16.61 -23.58 -15.38
C SER A 398 -17.70 -24.65 -15.53
N LEU A 399 -18.83 -24.50 -14.83
CA LEU A 399 -19.98 -25.40 -14.95
C LEU A 399 -20.73 -25.22 -16.27
N SER A 400 -21.30 -26.30 -16.81
CA SER A 400 -22.29 -26.21 -17.87
C SER A 400 -23.56 -25.49 -17.36
N PRO A 401 -24.41 -24.92 -18.24
CA PRO A 401 -25.64 -24.24 -17.82
C PRO A 401 -26.56 -25.12 -16.95
N GLU A 402 -26.60 -26.43 -17.22
CA GLU A 402 -27.36 -27.44 -16.47
C GLU A 402 -26.78 -27.67 -15.07
N LEU A 403 -25.46 -27.87 -14.97
CA LEU A 403 -24.78 -28.05 -13.69
C LEU A 403 -24.79 -26.78 -12.83
N TYR A 404 -24.73 -25.61 -13.47
CA TYR A 404 -24.93 -24.32 -12.81
C TYR A 404 -26.34 -24.21 -12.24
N ASP A 405 -27.39 -24.61 -12.98
CA ASP A 405 -28.77 -24.55 -12.49
C ASP A 405 -29.00 -25.51 -11.31
N VAL A 406 -28.40 -26.70 -11.32
CA VAL A 406 -28.41 -27.64 -10.18
C VAL A 406 -27.65 -27.06 -8.97
N ALA A 407 -26.51 -26.41 -9.18
CA ALA A 407 -25.75 -25.75 -8.10
C ALA A 407 -26.52 -24.56 -7.51
N LEU A 408 -27.10 -23.71 -8.36
CA LEU A 408 -27.95 -22.60 -7.96
C LEU A 408 -29.17 -23.09 -7.16
N HIS A 409 -29.83 -24.17 -7.60
CA HIS A 409 -30.98 -24.74 -6.89
C HIS A 409 -30.57 -25.14 -5.46
N LYS A 410 -29.56 -26.02 -5.33
CA LYS A 410 -29.11 -26.52 -4.02
C LYS A 410 -28.64 -25.43 -3.06
N ILE A 411 -28.00 -24.37 -3.57
CA ILE A 411 -27.52 -23.26 -2.72
C ILE A 411 -28.68 -22.33 -2.34
N VAL A 412 -29.67 -22.11 -3.22
CA VAL A 412 -30.91 -21.38 -2.90
C VAL A 412 -31.72 -22.12 -1.84
N ASP A 413 -31.89 -23.44 -1.98
CA ASP A 413 -32.62 -24.27 -1.01
C ASP A 413 -31.91 -24.25 0.36
N PHE A 414 -30.58 -24.45 0.37
CA PHE A 414 -29.78 -24.37 1.58
C PHE A 414 -29.91 -23.02 2.31
N VAL A 415 -29.84 -21.89 1.58
CA VAL A 415 -30.01 -20.54 2.15
C VAL A 415 -31.45 -20.28 2.62
N ALA A 416 -32.44 -20.94 2.04
CA ALA A 416 -33.85 -20.85 2.45
C ALA A 416 -34.14 -21.65 3.73
N GLU A 417 -33.53 -22.82 3.89
CA GLU A 417 -33.78 -23.76 4.99
C GLU A 417 -32.85 -23.56 6.21
N HIS A 418 -31.64 -23.04 6.00
CA HIS A 418 -30.58 -23.03 7.02
C HIS A 418 -30.14 -21.59 7.38
N VAL A 419 -30.11 -21.28 8.67
CA VAL A 419 -29.59 -20.01 9.23
C VAL A 419 -28.36 -20.30 10.07
N ILE A 420 -27.16 -20.17 9.50
CA ILE A 420 -25.90 -20.53 10.17
C ILE A 420 -25.06 -19.27 10.41
N HIS A 421 -25.37 -18.54 11.50
CA HIS A 421 -24.80 -17.22 11.74
C HIS A 421 -23.25 -17.18 11.76
N GLN A 422 -22.58 -18.25 12.25
CA GLN A 422 -21.11 -18.35 12.22
C GLN A 422 -20.54 -18.45 10.79
N ALA A 423 -21.30 -19.02 9.85
CA ALA A 423 -20.90 -19.22 8.45
C ALA A 423 -21.42 -18.12 7.50
N ARG A 424 -22.05 -17.07 8.04
CA ARG A 424 -22.69 -15.96 7.30
C ARG A 424 -21.83 -15.45 6.16
N ASP A 425 -20.59 -15.07 6.43
CA ASP A 425 -19.74 -14.40 5.43
C ASP A 425 -19.25 -15.39 4.36
N ALA A 426 -18.96 -16.63 4.73
CA ALA A 426 -18.60 -17.70 3.78
C ALA A 426 -19.74 -17.97 2.78
N VAL A 427 -20.97 -18.15 3.27
CA VAL A 427 -22.13 -18.46 2.41
C VAL A 427 -22.56 -17.23 1.60
N ALA A 428 -22.39 -16.02 2.14
CA ALA A 428 -22.64 -14.78 1.40
C ALA A 428 -21.63 -14.58 0.25
N PHE A 429 -20.36 -14.97 0.40
CA PHE A 429 -19.41 -15.02 -0.71
C PHE A 429 -19.78 -16.07 -1.77
N ILE A 430 -20.30 -17.23 -1.38
CA ILE A 430 -20.78 -18.25 -2.34
C ILE A 430 -22.01 -17.74 -3.13
N CYS A 431 -22.94 -17.05 -2.47
CA CYS A 431 -24.08 -16.42 -3.14
C CYS A 431 -23.65 -15.29 -4.10
N ASN A 432 -22.65 -14.49 -3.72
CA ASN A 432 -22.05 -13.49 -4.62
C ASN A 432 -21.35 -14.13 -5.84
N ALA A 433 -20.66 -15.26 -5.64
CA ALA A 433 -20.01 -15.99 -6.72
C ALA A 433 -21.03 -16.53 -7.74
N LEU A 434 -22.17 -17.08 -7.28
CA LEU A 434 -23.29 -17.45 -8.15
C LEU A 434 -23.80 -16.25 -8.97
N CYS A 435 -24.11 -15.13 -8.30
CA CYS A 435 -24.64 -13.93 -8.95
C CYS A 435 -23.65 -13.32 -9.96
N LYS A 436 -22.35 -13.40 -9.70
CA LYS A 436 -21.28 -12.96 -10.62
C LYS A 436 -21.08 -13.83 -11.85
N VAL A 437 -21.50 -15.10 -11.79
CA VAL A 437 -21.40 -16.04 -12.91
C VAL A 437 -22.64 -15.99 -13.80
N ASN A 438 -23.84 -15.99 -13.22
CA ASN A 438 -25.09 -15.77 -13.96
C ASN A 438 -26.03 -14.85 -13.17
N PRO A 439 -25.97 -13.53 -13.41
CA PRO A 439 -26.75 -12.56 -12.65
C PRO A 439 -28.26 -12.73 -12.85
N GLU A 440 -28.70 -12.96 -14.09
CA GLU A 440 -30.12 -13.07 -14.44
C GLU A 440 -30.80 -14.24 -13.69
N LYS A 441 -30.22 -15.45 -13.76
CA LYS A 441 -30.78 -16.63 -13.09
C LYS A 441 -30.69 -16.52 -11.56
N ALA A 442 -29.56 -16.05 -11.04
CA ALA A 442 -29.32 -16.01 -9.60
C ALA A 442 -30.21 -14.95 -8.90
N LEU A 443 -30.23 -13.71 -9.39
CA LEU A 443 -31.02 -12.63 -8.79
C LEU A 443 -32.52 -12.97 -8.79
N LYS A 444 -33.02 -13.59 -9.87
CA LYS A 444 -34.41 -14.04 -10.00
C LYS A 444 -34.85 -15.06 -8.94
N ARG A 445 -33.92 -15.85 -8.38
CA ARG A 445 -34.18 -16.76 -7.25
C ARG A 445 -33.91 -16.08 -5.91
N PHE A 446 -32.77 -15.40 -5.75
CA PHE A 446 -32.35 -14.85 -4.46
C PHE A 446 -33.14 -13.61 -4.01
N ILE A 447 -33.42 -12.64 -4.88
CA ILE A 447 -34.07 -11.38 -4.46
C ILE A 447 -35.47 -11.64 -3.87
N PRO A 448 -36.40 -12.36 -4.55
CA PRO A 448 -37.74 -12.61 -3.99
C PRO A 448 -37.70 -13.46 -2.72
N LEU A 449 -36.79 -14.45 -2.65
CA LEU A 449 -36.59 -15.29 -1.48
C LEU A 449 -36.17 -14.46 -0.26
N LEU A 450 -35.06 -13.72 -0.40
CA LEU A 450 -34.44 -12.99 0.71
C LEU A 450 -35.32 -11.82 1.16
N ILE A 451 -35.98 -11.11 0.24
CA ILE A 451 -36.94 -10.05 0.59
C ILE A 451 -38.13 -10.62 1.40
N ARG A 452 -38.64 -11.81 1.04
CA ARG A 452 -39.68 -12.48 1.83
C ARG A 452 -39.17 -12.87 3.22
N SER A 453 -38.02 -13.54 3.31
CA SER A 453 -37.44 -13.97 4.59
C SER A 453 -37.12 -12.79 5.51
N ILE A 454 -36.61 -11.68 4.98
CA ILE A 454 -36.39 -10.42 5.73
C ILE A 454 -37.70 -9.87 6.31
N ARG A 455 -38.80 -9.95 5.55
CA ARG A 455 -40.12 -9.49 6.03
C ARG A 455 -40.66 -10.37 7.15
N THR A 456 -40.65 -11.69 6.99
CA THR A 456 -41.04 -12.65 8.03
C THR A 456 -40.20 -12.48 9.30
N GLU A 457 -38.88 -12.32 9.18
CA GLU A 457 -38.01 -12.07 10.34
C GLU A 457 -38.41 -10.80 11.12
N ILE A 458 -38.84 -9.73 10.43
CA ILE A 458 -39.19 -8.44 11.05
C ILE A 458 -40.63 -8.40 11.58
N ASP A 459 -41.61 -8.84 10.77
CA ASP A 459 -43.04 -8.72 11.08
C ASP A 459 -43.60 -9.89 11.90
N GLU A 460 -43.05 -11.11 11.73
CA GLU A 460 -43.55 -12.32 12.41
C GLU A 460 -42.63 -12.70 13.60
N ASN A 461 -41.31 -12.76 13.38
CA ASN A 461 -40.35 -13.13 14.42
C ASN A 461 -39.88 -11.94 15.30
N GLY A 462 -40.24 -10.71 14.94
CA GLY A 462 -39.93 -9.50 15.72
C GLY A 462 -38.43 -9.16 15.81
N ALA A 463 -37.62 -9.59 14.85
CA ALA A 463 -36.20 -9.26 14.78
C ALA A 463 -35.98 -7.75 14.61
N ALA A 464 -34.91 -7.22 15.23
CA ALA A 464 -34.57 -5.81 15.30
C ALA A 464 -35.68 -4.89 15.88
N SER A 465 -36.68 -5.43 16.58
CA SER A 465 -37.77 -4.66 17.22
C SER A 465 -37.33 -3.76 18.37
N THR A 466 -36.20 -4.07 19.01
CA THR A 466 -35.76 -3.45 20.27
C THR A 466 -34.23 -3.29 20.30
N ARG A 467 -33.76 -2.42 21.20
CA ARG A 467 -32.36 -2.04 21.36
C ARG A 467 -31.41 -3.23 21.60
N THR A 468 -30.17 -3.12 21.13
CA THR A 468 -29.06 -4.03 21.47
C THR A 468 -28.15 -3.37 22.48
N THR A 469 -27.91 -4.00 23.64
CA THR A 469 -27.14 -3.40 24.76
C THR A 469 -25.67 -3.85 24.84
N GLY A 470 -25.15 -4.52 23.80
CA GLY A 470 -23.77 -5.01 23.71
C GLY A 470 -23.26 -5.00 22.26
N SER A 471 -22.09 -5.59 22.03
CA SER A 471 -21.43 -5.66 20.71
C SER A 471 -21.99 -6.72 19.75
N ASP A 472 -22.79 -7.64 20.25
CA ASP A 472 -23.06 -8.92 19.59
C ASP A 472 -24.50 -9.03 19.10
N VAL A 473 -24.69 -9.67 17.94
CA VAL A 473 -26.02 -9.89 17.34
C VAL A 473 -26.83 -10.84 18.23
N LEU A 474 -27.94 -10.33 18.78
CA LEU A 474 -28.85 -11.08 19.65
C LEU A 474 -29.38 -12.32 18.92
N PRO A 475 -29.62 -13.46 19.61
CA PRO A 475 -30.05 -14.70 18.97
C PRO A 475 -31.24 -14.57 17.99
N ARG A 476 -32.27 -13.78 18.35
CA ARG A 476 -33.43 -13.46 17.50
C ARG A 476 -33.10 -12.65 16.23
N ASP A 477 -32.02 -11.87 16.25
CA ASP A 477 -31.64 -10.99 15.14
C ASP A 477 -30.71 -11.70 14.15
N ARG A 478 -30.31 -12.94 14.44
CA ARG A 478 -29.33 -13.71 13.65
C ARG A 478 -29.86 -14.14 12.29
N GLY A 479 -31.15 -14.45 12.17
CA GLY A 479 -31.79 -14.79 10.90
C GLY A 479 -31.97 -13.56 10.00
N LEU A 480 -32.40 -12.43 10.57
CA LEU A 480 -32.43 -11.15 9.86
C LEU A 480 -31.02 -10.76 9.35
N VAL A 481 -30.00 -10.79 10.22
CA VAL A 481 -28.62 -10.45 9.83
C VAL A 481 -28.05 -11.44 8.80
N TRP A 482 -28.42 -12.72 8.86
CA TRP A 482 -28.10 -13.71 7.83
C TRP A 482 -28.71 -13.30 6.49
N ASN A 483 -30.04 -13.16 6.41
CA ASN A 483 -30.73 -12.84 5.16
C ASN A 483 -30.31 -11.49 4.55
N VAL A 484 -30.14 -10.44 5.38
CA VAL A 484 -29.65 -9.13 4.93
C VAL A 484 -28.22 -9.21 4.40
N SER A 485 -27.35 -10.04 5.00
CA SER A 485 -25.97 -10.18 4.54
C SER A 485 -25.88 -11.03 3.26
N MET A 486 -26.76 -12.00 3.07
CA MET A 486 -26.93 -12.68 1.77
C MET A 486 -27.38 -11.67 0.70
N LEU A 487 -28.42 -10.87 0.95
CA LEU A 487 -28.93 -9.89 -0.01
C LEU A 487 -27.87 -8.83 -0.36
N SER A 488 -27.16 -8.33 0.66
CA SER A 488 -26.02 -7.42 0.55
C SER A 488 -24.93 -7.95 -0.38
N MET A 489 -24.62 -9.25 -0.32
CA MET A 489 -23.63 -9.87 -1.19
C MET A 489 -24.22 -10.33 -2.54
N CYS A 490 -25.52 -10.59 -2.66
CA CYS A 490 -26.16 -10.92 -3.94
C CYS A 490 -26.22 -9.72 -4.90
N VAL A 491 -26.15 -8.47 -4.43
CA VAL A 491 -26.21 -7.27 -5.29
C VAL A 491 -24.85 -6.68 -5.69
N VAL A 492 -23.73 -7.08 -5.07
CA VAL A 492 -22.44 -6.35 -5.19
C VAL A 492 -21.52 -6.80 -6.33
N HIS A 493 -21.23 -5.90 -7.27
CA HIS A 493 -20.44 -6.13 -8.49
C HIS A 493 -20.99 -7.28 -9.34
N VAL A 494 -22.31 -7.26 -9.55
CA VAL A 494 -23.12 -8.21 -10.33
C VAL A 494 -23.59 -7.57 -11.65
N GLY A 495 -23.52 -6.24 -11.76
CA GLY A 495 -23.76 -5.46 -12.98
C GLY A 495 -25.20 -4.99 -13.14
N SER A 496 -25.57 -4.64 -14.37
CA SER A 496 -26.79 -3.90 -14.72
C SER A 496 -28.10 -4.68 -14.55
N GLU A 497 -28.04 -6.01 -14.41
CA GLU A 497 -29.21 -6.86 -14.12
C GLU A 497 -29.93 -6.46 -12.82
N VAL A 498 -29.23 -5.83 -11.88
CA VAL A 498 -29.79 -5.31 -10.63
C VAL A 498 -30.88 -4.25 -10.88
N LEU A 499 -30.86 -3.54 -12.03
CA LEU A 499 -31.91 -2.58 -12.41
C LEU A 499 -33.29 -3.23 -12.53
N LYS A 500 -33.38 -4.51 -12.93
CA LYS A 500 -34.66 -5.23 -13.08
C LYS A 500 -35.45 -5.30 -11.77
N TYR A 501 -34.79 -5.11 -10.62
CA TYR A 501 -35.33 -5.22 -9.27
C TYR A 501 -35.28 -3.88 -8.50
N LYS A 502 -35.17 -2.75 -9.21
CA LYS A 502 -35.02 -1.40 -8.63
C LYS A 502 -36.05 -1.11 -7.52
N GLN A 503 -37.33 -1.42 -7.79
CA GLN A 503 -38.44 -1.07 -6.90
C GLN A 503 -38.46 -1.94 -5.63
N GLU A 504 -38.15 -3.23 -5.76
CA GLU A 504 -38.06 -4.17 -4.65
C GLU A 504 -36.87 -3.83 -3.75
N LEU A 505 -35.73 -3.47 -4.34
CA LEU A 505 -34.49 -3.13 -3.62
C LEU A 505 -34.59 -1.79 -2.87
N ILE A 506 -35.15 -0.73 -3.48
CA ILE A 506 -35.38 0.54 -2.76
C ILE A 506 -36.50 0.40 -1.73
N GLY A 507 -37.55 -0.38 -2.04
CA GLY A 507 -38.66 -0.67 -1.15
C GLY A 507 -38.24 -1.44 0.10
N ILE A 508 -37.37 -2.46 -0.03
CA ILE A 508 -36.85 -3.20 1.13
C ILE A 508 -35.85 -2.36 1.93
N ALA A 509 -35.01 -1.54 1.28
CA ALA A 509 -34.10 -0.62 1.98
C ALA A 509 -34.86 0.35 2.91
N LEU A 510 -35.88 1.04 2.37
CA LEU A 510 -36.72 1.97 3.13
C LEU A 510 -37.54 1.27 4.21
N TYR A 511 -38.09 0.09 3.92
CA TYR A 511 -38.81 -0.72 4.89
C TYR A 511 -37.92 -1.11 6.09
N MET A 512 -36.73 -1.64 5.83
CA MET A 512 -35.77 -2.04 6.87
C MET A 512 -35.32 -0.83 7.71
N GLN A 513 -34.97 0.30 7.09
CA GLN A 513 -34.56 1.51 7.84
C GLN A 513 -35.70 2.14 8.67
N LYS A 514 -36.97 1.86 8.34
CA LYS A 514 -38.13 2.33 9.11
C LYS A 514 -38.52 1.39 10.26
N LYS A 515 -38.24 0.09 10.13
CA LYS A 515 -38.67 -0.96 11.09
C LYS A 515 -37.58 -1.38 12.08
N CYS A 516 -36.33 -1.44 11.65
CA CYS A 516 -35.25 -2.08 12.42
C CYS A 516 -34.49 -1.11 13.33
N LYS A 517 -34.14 -1.60 14.51
CA LYS A 517 -33.29 -0.96 15.52
C LYS A 517 -32.08 -1.84 15.88
N GLY A 518 -31.13 -1.29 16.63
CA GLY A 518 -29.93 -2.02 17.10
C GLY A 518 -28.97 -2.43 15.98
N ILE A 519 -28.10 -3.39 16.25
CA ILE A 519 -27.00 -3.81 15.35
C ILE A 519 -27.42 -4.16 13.92
N PRO A 520 -28.57 -4.81 13.63
CA PRO A 520 -28.98 -5.12 12.25
C PRO A 520 -29.01 -3.90 11.31
N THR A 521 -29.21 -2.69 11.83
CA THR A 521 -29.19 -1.43 11.05
C THR A 521 -27.83 -1.16 10.38
N ILE A 522 -26.73 -1.67 10.93
CA ILE A 522 -25.40 -1.62 10.33
C ILE A 522 -25.34 -2.54 9.09
N HIS A 523 -25.92 -3.73 9.17
CA HIS A 523 -26.00 -4.66 8.03
C HIS A 523 -26.92 -4.14 6.92
N ILE A 524 -28.02 -3.49 7.29
CA ILE A 524 -28.93 -2.80 6.35
C ILE A 524 -28.20 -1.65 5.64
N SER A 525 -27.40 -0.87 6.36
CA SER A 525 -26.59 0.21 5.79
C SER A 525 -25.47 -0.33 4.88
N ASN A 526 -24.86 -1.47 5.22
CA ASN A 526 -23.91 -2.17 4.35
C ASN A 526 -24.57 -2.69 3.06
N PHE A 527 -25.83 -3.17 3.10
CA PHE A 527 -26.59 -3.55 1.90
C PHE A 527 -26.80 -2.36 0.95
N ILE A 528 -27.20 -1.20 1.48
CA ILE A 528 -27.37 0.03 0.68
C ILE A 528 -26.03 0.46 0.06
N HIS A 529 -24.96 0.43 0.84
CA HIS A 529 -23.59 0.71 0.39
C HIS A 529 -23.13 -0.24 -0.73
N HIS A 530 -23.32 -1.55 -0.59
CA HIS A 530 -23.02 -2.54 -1.63
C HIS A 530 -23.85 -2.37 -2.90
N LEU A 531 -25.12 -1.98 -2.78
CA LEU A 531 -25.99 -1.64 -3.90
C LEU A 531 -25.47 -0.39 -4.65
N LEU A 532 -25.07 0.66 -3.92
CA LEU A 532 -24.42 1.85 -4.50
C LEU A 532 -23.10 1.50 -5.20
N LEU A 533 -22.25 0.65 -4.61
CA LEU A 533 -21.01 0.18 -5.25
C LEU A 533 -21.30 -0.56 -6.58
N ASN A 534 -22.37 -1.37 -6.65
CA ASN A 534 -22.76 -2.01 -7.91
C ASN A 534 -23.19 -1.01 -8.98
N LEU A 535 -23.95 0.00 -8.60
CA LEU A 535 -24.51 0.99 -9.53
C LEU A 535 -23.51 2.06 -9.99
N THR A 536 -22.34 2.17 -9.35
CA THR A 536 -21.39 3.29 -9.55
C THR A 536 -19.95 2.89 -9.90
N VAL A 537 -19.53 1.65 -9.61
CA VAL A 537 -18.15 1.21 -9.82
C VAL A 537 -18.01 0.42 -11.13
N THR A 538 -17.23 0.96 -12.08
CA THR A 538 -16.80 0.22 -13.27
C THR A 538 -15.96 -1.01 -12.87
N CYS A 539 -16.37 -2.20 -13.28
CA CYS A 539 -15.70 -3.44 -12.89
C CYS A 539 -15.75 -4.53 -13.99
N THR A 540 -14.88 -5.54 -13.88
CA THR A 540 -14.92 -6.70 -14.78
C THR A 540 -15.96 -7.71 -14.28
N VAL A 541 -17.01 -7.95 -15.06
CA VAL A 541 -18.01 -9.02 -14.80
C VAL A 541 -17.66 -10.34 -15.49
N ASP A 542 -16.54 -10.37 -16.23
CA ASP A 542 -16.09 -11.54 -16.96
C ASP A 542 -15.35 -12.56 -16.08
N HIS A 543 -16.01 -13.67 -15.80
CA HIS A 543 -15.48 -14.77 -14.98
C HIS A 543 -15.16 -16.04 -15.78
N ALA A 544 -15.47 -16.08 -17.08
CA ALA A 544 -15.40 -17.29 -17.89
C ALA A 544 -13.96 -17.76 -18.16
N LEU A 545 -13.75 -19.09 -18.16
CA LEU A 545 -12.44 -19.70 -18.39
C LEU A 545 -11.96 -19.59 -19.85
N TYR A 546 -12.89 -19.55 -20.80
CA TYR A 546 -12.62 -19.53 -22.24
C TYR A 546 -13.18 -18.27 -22.92
N GLU A 547 -12.70 -17.95 -24.12
CA GLU A 547 -13.27 -16.88 -24.95
C GLU A 547 -14.69 -17.25 -25.45
N PRO A 548 -15.58 -16.27 -25.70
CA PRO A 548 -16.95 -16.53 -26.16
C PRO A 548 -17.00 -17.43 -27.39
N SER A 549 -16.16 -17.17 -28.39
CA SER A 549 -16.07 -17.96 -29.63
C SER A 549 -15.57 -19.40 -29.46
N ILE A 550 -15.16 -19.81 -28.26
CA ILE A 550 -14.92 -21.23 -27.90
C ILE A 550 -16.19 -21.81 -27.27
N ILE A 551 -16.80 -21.08 -26.34
CA ILE A 551 -18.05 -21.45 -25.66
C ILE A 551 -19.19 -21.67 -26.68
N ASP A 552 -19.32 -20.76 -27.65
CA ASP A 552 -20.35 -20.80 -28.71
C ASP A 552 -20.19 -22.01 -29.66
N ARG A 553 -19.01 -22.66 -29.69
CA ARG A 553 -18.74 -23.89 -30.45
C ARG A 553 -18.85 -25.18 -29.62
N GLY A 554 -19.14 -25.05 -28.32
CA GLY A 554 -19.11 -26.16 -27.36
C GLY A 554 -17.69 -26.47 -26.88
N ILE A 555 -17.55 -26.62 -25.57
CA ILE A 555 -16.26 -26.92 -24.92
C ILE A 555 -15.89 -28.39 -25.16
N GLN A 556 -14.67 -28.63 -25.63
CA GLN A 556 -14.12 -29.95 -25.94
C GLN A 556 -12.91 -30.28 -25.05
N VAL A 557 -12.48 -31.55 -25.05
CA VAL A 557 -11.42 -32.05 -24.14
C VAL A 557 -10.05 -31.40 -24.43
N GLU A 558 -9.77 -31.07 -25.69
CA GLU A 558 -8.51 -30.47 -26.15
C GLU A 558 -8.27 -29.06 -25.60
N GLN A 559 -9.30 -28.45 -25.02
CA GLN A 559 -9.26 -27.10 -24.45
C GLN A 559 -8.84 -27.11 -22.96
N TRP A 560 -8.76 -28.29 -22.33
CA TRP A 560 -8.31 -28.43 -20.95
C TRP A 560 -6.85 -28.01 -20.81
N GLY A 561 -6.60 -26.95 -20.02
CA GLY A 561 -5.27 -26.35 -19.89
C GLY A 561 -4.83 -25.49 -21.08
N GLN A 562 -5.74 -25.13 -21.98
CA GLN A 562 -5.46 -24.27 -23.12
C GLN A 562 -4.83 -22.93 -22.70
N ARG A 563 -3.72 -22.57 -23.36
CA ARG A 563 -3.09 -21.25 -23.25
C ARG A 563 -3.86 -20.23 -24.09
N GLN A 564 -4.25 -19.13 -23.46
CA GLN A 564 -4.88 -17.99 -24.13
C GLN A 564 -3.82 -16.96 -24.53
N ASP A 565 -3.81 -16.43 -25.76
CA ASP A 565 -2.92 -15.31 -26.10
C ASP A 565 -3.39 -14.04 -25.33
N PRO A 566 -2.55 -13.44 -24.48
CA PRO A 566 -2.89 -12.20 -23.79
C PRO A 566 -3.18 -11.00 -24.70
N LYS A 567 -2.92 -11.07 -26.02
CA LYS A 567 -3.28 -10.05 -27.02
C LYS A 567 -4.71 -10.20 -27.58
N GLU A 568 -5.31 -11.37 -27.42
CA GLU A 568 -6.60 -11.75 -28.00
C GLU A 568 -7.54 -12.18 -26.86
N LEU A 569 -8.02 -11.18 -26.11
CA LEU A 569 -9.01 -11.33 -25.05
C LEU A 569 -10.23 -10.44 -25.34
N THR A 570 -11.42 -11.02 -25.23
CA THR A 570 -12.70 -10.29 -25.24
C THR A 570 -13.14 -10.10 -23.79
N ILE A 571 -12.94 -8.93 -23.18
CA ILE A 571 -13.24 -8.73 -21.75
C ILE A 571 -14.61 -8.06 -21.58
N LYS A 572 -15.55 -8.75 -20.91
CA LYS A 572 -16.82 -8.15 -20.49
C LYS A 572 -16.64 -7.23 -19.27
N TRP A 573 -16.80 -5.94 -19.49
CA TRP A 573 -16.87 -4.92 -18.45
C TRP A 573 -18.31 -4.54 -18.15
N HIS A 574 -18.58 -4.26 -16.86
CA HIS A 574 -19.69 -3.43 -16.45
C HIS A 574 -19.19 -1.99 -16.32
N VAL A 575 -19.90 -1.07 -16.95
CA VAL A 575 -19.70 0.39 -16.89
C VAL A 575 -21.07 0.98 -16.56
N PRO A 576 -21.21 1.77 -15.48
CA PRO A 576 -22.48 2.35 -15.07
C PRO A 576 -23.22 3.08 -16.20
N GLN A 577 -24.41 2.59 -16.54
CA GLN A 577 -25.30 3.23 -17.50
C GLN A 577 -26.11 4.35 -16.85
N ARG A 578 -26.72 5.23 -17.66
CA ARG A 578 -27.46 6.40 -17.16
C ARG A 578 -28.54 6.03 -16.13
N GLY A 579 -29.32 4.98 -16.38
CA GLY A 579 -30.35 4.50 -15.45
C GLY A 579 -29.79 3.90 -14.14
N GLU A 580 -28.55 3.38 -14.15
CA GLU A 580 -27.87 2.92 -12.93
C GLU A 580 -27.42 4.09 -12.08
N ILE A 581 -26.84 5.12 -12.72
CA ILE A 581 -26.43 6.36 -12.06
C ILE A 581 -27.66 7.11 -11.51
N GLU A 582 -28.76 7.19 -12.26
CA GLU A 582 -30.02 7.78 -11.80
C GLU A 582 -30.61 7.03 -10.60
N PHE A 583 -30.56 5.69 -10.60
CA PHE A 583 -30.96 4.90 -9.43
C PHE A 583 -30.01 5.10 -8.25
N ALA A 584 -28.69 5.18 -8.46
CA ALA A 584 -27.73 5.47 -7.40
C ALA A 584 -27.99 6.84 -6.75
N VAL A 585 -28.24 7.87 -7.56
CA VAL A 585 -28.57 9.23 -7.10
C VAL A 585 -29.92 9.26 -6.37
N GLU A 586 -30.94 8.56 -6.86
CA GLU A 586 -32.24 8.42 -6.21
C GLU A 586 -32.13 7.74 -4.83
N LEU A 587 -31.45 6.60 -4.77
CA LEU A 587 -31.20 5.84 -3.54
C LEU A 587 -30.37 6.67 -2.54
N PHE A 588 -29.28 7.28 -2.99
CA PHE A 588 -28.45 8.14 -2.15
C PHE A 588 -29.21 9.37 -1.65
N THR A 589 -30.03 10.02 -2.47
CA THR A 589 -30.91 11.12 -2.04
C THR A 589 -31.87 10.63 -0.96
N SER A 590 -32.62 9.57 -1.24
CA SER A 590 -33.68 9.07 -0.36
C SER A 590 -33.17 8.63 1.02
N GLN A 591 -31.98 8.03 1.06
CA GLN A 591 -31.35 7.61 2.33
C GLN A 591 -30.66 8.78 3.05
N SER A 592 -30.03 9.71 2.32
CA SER A 592 -29.38 10.89 2.92
C SER A 592 -30.40 11.85 3.53
N GLU A 593 -31.42 12.28 2.78
CA GLU A 593 -32.40 13.27 3.24
C GLU A 593 -33.10 12.82 4.53
N ASN A 594 -33.51 11.55 4.59
CA ASN A 594 -34.12 10.94 5.76
C ASN A 594 -33.18 10.93 6.99
N ALA A 595 -31.90 10.63 6.79
CA ALA A 595 -30.91 10.66 7.87
C ALA A 595 -30.57 12.09 8.33
N LEU A 596 -30.53 13.06 7.40
CA LEU A 596 -30.32 14.48 7.71
C LEU A 596 -31.51 15.08 8.46
N GLU A 597 -32.74 14.77 8.06
CA GLU A 597 -33.95 15.18 8.76
C GLU A 597 -34.01 14.57 10.16
N GLN A 598 -33.70 13.27 10.31
CA GLN A 598 -33.63 12.62 11.62
C GLN A 598 -32.56 13.25 12.52
N LEU A 599 -31.33 13.45 12.05
CA LEU A 599 -30.26 14.05 12.85
C LEU A 599 -30.59 15.50 13.25
N THR A 600 -31.15 16.30 12.34
CA THR A 600 -31.57 17.69 12.62
C THR A 600 -32.69 17.74 13.67
N ASN A 601 -33.67 16.83 13.59
CA ASN A 601 -34.69 16.70 14.63
C ASN A 601 -34.11 16.23 15.98
N LEU A 602 -33.14 15.31 15.96
CA LEU A 602 -32.48 14.77 17.15
C LEU A 602 -31.55 15.77 17.84
N THR A 603 -31.01 16.79 17.14
CA THR A 603 -30.24 17.89 17.74
C THR A 603 -31.09 19.12 18.08
N SER A 604 -32.25 19.31 17.45
CA SER A 604 -33.18 20.42 17.77
C SER A 604 -33.62 20.44 19.25
N GLU A 605 -33.97 21.60 19.79
CA GLU A 605 -34.37 21.70 21.21
C GLU A 605 -35.59 20.80 21.55
N ASN A 606 -36.53 20.66 20.61
CA ASN A 606 -37.78 19.90 20.74
C ASN A 606 -37.68 18.42 20.33
N SER A 607 -36.57 17.74 20.64
CA SER A 607 -36.39 16.30 20.37
C SER A 607 -37.51 15.46 21.00
N ARG A 608 -38.16 14.61 20.18
CA ARG A 608 -39.19 13.66 20.64
C ARG A 608 -38.62 12.51 21.49
N ILE A 609 -37.33 12.22 21.37
CA ILE A 609 -36.62 11.24 22.21
C ILE A 609 -35.95 12.01 23.35
N LYS A 610 -36.12 11.52 24.58
CA LYS A 610 -35.51 12.11 25.77
C LYS A 610 -33.98 11.99 25.75
N ARG A 611 -33.32 12.96 26.38
CA ARG A 611 -31.86 13.07 26.54
C ARG A 611 -31.42 12.89 27.99
N ASP A 612 -32.24 12.23 28.81
CA ASP A 612 -32.04 12.07 30.26
C ASP A 612 -31.06 10.93 30.63
N GLY A 613 -30.24 10.48 29.67
CA GLY A 613 -29.34 9.32 29.80
C GLY A 613 -30.04 7.97 29.93
N SER A 614 -31.36 7.94 30.16
CA SER A 614 -32.14 6.73 30.39
C SER A 614 -32.30 5.93 29.10
N GLY A 615 -32.01 4.63 29.15
CA GLY A 615 -32.11 3.72 28.00
C GLY A 615 -31.07 3.89 26.88
N LYS A 616 -30.51 5.09 26.68
CA LYS A 616 -29.62 5.51 25.56
C LYS A 616 -30.25 5.42 24.15
N ASP A 617 -31.58 5.42 24.04
CA ASP A 617 -32.26 5.33 22.73
C ASP A 617 -31.91 6.52 21.80
N TRP A 618 -31.68 7.72 22.35
CA TRP A 618 -31.22 8.88 21.56
C TRP A 618 -29.83 8.66 20.94
N SER A 619 -28.88 8.15 21.74
CA SER A 619 -27.50 7.86 21.32
C SER A 619 -27.45 6.82 20.20
N ASP A 620 -28.27 5.77 20.31
CA ASP A 620 -28.38 4.72 19.30
C ASP A 620 -28.95 5.26 17.98
N GLU A 621 -29.97 6.12 18.02
CA GLU A 621 -30.60 6.70 16.81
C GLU A 621 -29.68 7.73 16.12
N VAL A 622 -28.93 8.53 16.89
CA VAL A 622 -27.87 9.40 16.35
C VAL A 622 -26.76 8.56 15.69
N THR A 623 -26.26 7.54 16.41
CA THR A 623 -25.23 6.61 15.93
C THR A 623 -25.68 5.89 14.65
N ARG A 624 -26.92 5.42 14.59
CA ARG A 624 -27.51 4.73 13.42
C ARG A 624 -27.46 5.61 12.17
N ASN A 625 -27.94 6.85 12.28
CA ASN A 625 -27.99 7.77 11.14
C ASN A 625 -26.58 8.21 10.69
N ILE A 626 -25.65 8.41 11.61
CA ILE A 626 -24.24 8.69 11.28
C ILE A 626 -23.58 7.51 10.54
N ILE A 627 -23.80 6.27 10.99
CA ILE A 627 -23.26 5.07 10.34
C ILE A 627 -23.85 4.89 8.94
N LEU A 628 -25.14 5.18 8.76
CA LEU A 628 -25.79 5.18 7.44
C LEU A 628 -25.14 6.21 6.51
N LEU A 629 -25.04 7.48 6.94
CA LEU A 629 -24.43 8.56 6.15
C LEU A 629 -22.99 8.23 5.74
N ARG A 630 -22.17 7.70 6.67
CA ARG A 630 -20.81 7.22 6.37
C ARG A 630 -20.81 6.20 5.22
N LEU A 631 -21.63 5.16 5.33
CA LEU A 631 -21.62 4.02 4.41
C LEU A 631 -22.14 4.39 3.02
N ILE A 632 -23.16 5.26 2.93
CA ILE A 632 -23.66 5.72 1.62
C ILE A 632 -22.72 6.71 0.93
N ILE A 633 -21.98 7.55 1.69
CA ILE A 633 -20.87 8.35 1.15
C ILE A 633 -19.81 7.44 0.52
N SER A 634 -19.30 6.45 1.27
CA SER A 634 -18.31 5.50 0.75
C SER A 634 -18.84 4.71 -0.46
N GLY A 635 -20.13 4.36 -0.46
CA GLY A 635 -20.78 3.60 -1.53
C GLY A 635 -21.00 4.38 -2.85
N ILE A 636 -21.25 5.69 -2.80
CA ILE A 636 -21.39 6.54 -4.01
C ILE A 636 -20.10 7.28 -4.39
N SER A 637 -19.01 7.08 -3.64
CA SER A 637 -17.74 7.82 -3.73
C SER A 637 -17.15 7.94 -5.14
N ALA A 638 -17.37 6.95 -6.00
CA ALA A 638 -16.95 6.93 -7.41
C ALA A 638 -17.59 8.05 -8.26
N LEU A 639 -18.72 8.63 -7.84
CA LEU A 639 -19.39 9.73 -8.54
C LEU A 639 -19.00 11.14 -8.03
N PHE A 640 -18.31 11.28 -6.89
CA PHE A 640 -17.89 12.61 -6.41
C PHE A 640 -16.64 13.11 -7.16
N ASN A 641 -16.77 14.23 -7.88
CA ASN A 641 -15.64 14.88 -8.55
C ASN A 641 -14.78 15.68 -7.54
N ASN A 642 -13.47 15.40 -7.50
CA ASN A 642 -12.48 16.13 -6.70
C ASN A 642 -12.49 17.66 -6.94
N ARG A 643 -12.76 18.12 -8.18
CA ARG A 643 -12.79 19.55 -8.51
C ARG A 643 -13.96 20.27 -7.85
N ILE A 644 -15.16 19.70 -7.99
CA ILE A 644 -16.39 20.28 -7.40
C ILE A 644 -16.34 20.17 -5.87
N ALA A 645 -15.82 19.08 -5.32
CA ALA A 645 -15.61 18.91 -3.88
C ALA A 645 -14.64 19.94 -3.25
N SER A 646 -13.84 20.63 -4.06
CA SER A 646 -12.98 21.76 -3.64
C SER A 646 -13.55 23.14 -4.02
N SER A 647 -14.51 23.20 -4.93
CA SER A 647 -15.01 24.45 -5.51
C SER A 647 -16.13 25.03 -4.65
N ASN A 648 -15.78 25.87 -3.66
CA ASN A 648 -16.75 26.72 -3.00
C ASN A 648 -16.17 28.09 -2.63
N LYS A 649 -17.02 29.12 -2.71
CA LYS A 649 -16.67 30.54 -2.95
C LYS A 649 -15.60 31.11 -2.00
N SER A 650 -14.52 31.63 -2.59
CA SER A 650 -13.52 32.58 -2.06
C SER A 650 -12.94 32.30 -0.66
N ALA A 651 -11.96 31.40 -0.57
CA ALA A 651 -10.88 31.56 0.40
C ALA A 651 -9.85 32.55 -0.16
N ASP A 652 -9.35 33.49 0.65
CA ASP A 652 -8.31 34.44 0.23
C ASP A 652 -6.96 33.73 0.03
N SER A 653 -6.14 34.28 -0.86
CA SER A 653 -4.84 33.71 -1.27
C SER A 653 -3.70 33.90 -0.26
N ASP A 654 -3.94 34.61 0.84
CA ASP A 654 -2.89 35.36 1.54
C ASP A 654 -2.42 34.66 2.83
N VAL A 655 -1.82 33.46 2.68
CA VAL A 655 -1.01 32.81 3.73
C VAL A 655 0.26 32.19 3.15
N ASP A 656 1.30 33.01 2.99
CA ASP A 656 2.68 32.51 2.79
C ASP A 656 3.20 31.83 4.09
N MET A 657 3.78 30.63 3.95
CA MET A 657 4.92 30.03 4.69
C MET A 657 5.07 28.54 4.26
N ALA A 658 6.18 28.05 3.68
CA ALA A 658 7.58 28.01 4.17
C ALA A 658 7.93 26.72 4.97
N ASP A 659 7.70 25.56 4.33
CA ASP A 659 7.67 24.11 4.73
C ASP A 659 8.42 23.53 5.97
N ALA A 660 8.11 22.28 6.36
CA ALA A 660 8.62 21.60 7.58
C ALA A 660 8.55 20.03 7.65
N ASP A 661 9.59 19.37 8.23
CA ASP A 661 9.77 17.91 8.54
C ASP A 661 10.65 17.72 9.81
N ASP A 662 10.79 16.59 10.55
CA ASP A 662 10.19 15.22 10.69
C ASP A 662 10.45 14.75 12.17
N SER A 663 10.12 13.59 12.79
CA SER A 663 9.38 12.33 12.49
C SER A 663 8.92 11.63 13.79
N GLY A 664 8.07 10.58 13.73
CA GLY A 664 7.73 9.69 14.85
C GLY A 664 6.71 8.58 14.50
N GLU A 665 6.85 7.36 15.03
CA GLU A 665 6.08 6.17 14.60
C GLU A 665 4.90 5.75 15.52
N LEU A 666 3.76 5.39 14.92
CA LEU A 666 2.99 4.15 15.23
C LEU A 666 1.78 3.95 14.28
N LEU A 667 1.89 3.05 13.29
CA LEU A 667 0.74 2.36 12.65
C LEU A 667 1.24 1.31 11.63
N GLN A 668 0.85 0.03 11.77
CA GLN A 668 1.16 -1.01 10.78
C GLN A 668 -0.03 -1.27 9.84
N GLN A 669 0.27 -1.72 8.62
CA GLN A 669 -0.65 -1.87 7.47
C GLN A 669 -1.19 -0.56 6.89
N SER A 670 -0.29 0.30 6.40
CA SER A 670 -0.58 1.29 5.35
C SER A 670 0.41 1.11 4.18
N ASP A 671 0.11 1.69 3.03
CA ASP A 671 1.03 1.72 1.87
C ASP A 671 2.28 2.54 2.27
N PRO A 672 3.52 2.02 2.16
CA PRO A 672 4.74 2.74 2.56
C PRO A 672 4.90 4.10 1.89
N ASP A 673 4.31 4.32 0.71
CA ASP A 673 4.32 5.62 0.04
C ASP A 673 3.34 6.65 0.66
N SER A 674 2.47 6.23 1.59
CA SER A 674 1.43 7.06 2.24
C SER A 674 1.79 7.58 3.65
N VAL A 675 2.92 7.16 4.20
CA VAL A 675 3.43 7.55 5.53
C VAL A 675 4.39 8.75 5.45
N LEU A 676 4.87 9.05 4.23
CA LEU A 676 5.92 10.03 3.94
C LEU A 676 5.45 11.12 2.97
N ASP A 677 4.20 11.58 3.09
CA ASP A 677 3.76 12.78 2.37
C ASP A 677 4.15 14.03 3.18
N THR A 678 5.08 14.81 2.63
CA THR A 678 5.80 15.91 3.32
C THR A 678 5.98 17.12 2.39
N SER A 679 5.07 17.32 1.45
CA SER A 679 5.16 18.43 0.51
C SER A 679 4.55 19.69 1.09
N ASP A 680 5.40 20.69 1.36
CA ASP A 680 5.09 22.12 1.48
C ASP A 680 3.67 22.51 1.11
N GLU A 681 2.85 22.69 2.15
CA GLU A 681 1.43 22.97 2.00
C GLU A 681 1.13 24.35 1.39
N ALA A 682 2.12 25.25 1.28
CA ALA A 682 1.93 26.56 0.67
C ALA A 682 1.66 26.49 -0.85
N THR A 683 2.15 25.46 -1.55
CA THR A 683 2.20 25.46 -3.02
C THR A 683 1.34 24.37 -3.66
N ILE A 684 0.14 24.71 -4.14
CA ILE A 684 -0.71 23.79 -4.94
C ILE A 684 0.08 23.31 -6.17
N ARG A 685 0.26 21.98 -6.30
CA ARG A 685 1.13 21.37 -7.32
C ARG A 685 0.34 20.76 -8.47
N ARG A 686 0.97 20.67 -9.65
CA ARG A 686 0.39 20.05 -10.84
C ARG A 686 0.43 18.53 -10.69
N THR A 687 -0.73 17.91 -10.56
CA THR A 687 -0.90 16.45 -10.61
C THR A 687 -1.54 16.07 -11.94
N PHE A 688 -1.01 15.04 -12.62
CA PHE A 688 -1.56 14.57 -13.89
C PHE A 688 -2.84 13.77 -13.65
N THR A 689 -3.88 14.03 -14.45
CA THR A 689 -5.13 13.25 -14.45
C THR A 689 -5.24 12.44 -15.73
N TYR A 690 -5.59 11.16 -15.60
CA TYR A 690 -5.67 10.21 -16.71
C TYR A 690 -7.13 9.76 -16.92
N PRO A 691 -7.56 9.43 -18.16
CA PRO A 691 -8.91 8.90 -18.40
C PRO A 691 -9.23 7.68 -17.53
N THR A 692 -10.39 7.72 -16.85
CA THR A 692 -10.92 6.65 -15.99
C THR A 692 -12.32 6.16 -16.35
N GLY A 693 -12.96 6.73 -17.38
CA GLY A 693 -14.33 6.38 -17.80
C GLY A 693 -15.44 7.03 -16.95
N TYR A 694 -15.12 8.10 -16.21
CA TYR A 694 -16.09 8.87 -15.44
C TYR A 694 -17.23 9.38 -16.33
N SER A 695 -18.48 9.13 -15.92
CA SER A 695 -19.66 9.16 -16.81
C SER A 695 -20.53 10.42 -16.67
N LEU A 696 -20.17 11.34 -15.77
CA LEU A 696 -20.88 12.61 -15.55
C LEU A 696 -20.02 13.79 -16.03
N THR A 697 -20.67 14.88 -16.41
CA THR A 697 -20.03 16.19 -16.64
C THR A 697 -20.26 17.11 -15.44
N ASP A 698 -19.42 18.13 -15.29
CA ASP A 698 -19.50 19.04 -14.13
C ASP A 698 -20.82 19.83 -14.11
N ASP A 699 -21.41 20.09 -15.28
CA ASP A 699 -22.72 20.75 -15.47
C ASP A 699 -23.93 19.79 -15.35
N ASP A 700 -23.74 18.48 -15.09
CA ASP A 700 -24.86 17.53 -15.02
C ASP A 700 -25.72 17.77 -13.78
N PRO A 701 -27.06 17.93 -13.90
CA PRO A 701 -27.95 18.09 -12.75
C PRO A 701 -27.82 16.98 -11.70
N LEU A 702 -27.45 15.75 -12.10
CA LEU A 702 -27.16 14.67 -11.15
C LEU A 702 -25.87 14.92 -10.37
N CYS A 703 -24.82 15.43 -11.01
CA CYS A 703 -23.54 15.75 -10.35
C CYS A 703 -23.73 16.91 -9.36
N ILE A 704 -24.39 17.99 -9.79
CA ILE A 704 -24.73 19.13 -8.94
C ILE A 704 -25.51 18.67 -7.69
N LYS A 705 -26.55 17.84 -7.87
CA LYS A 705 -27.35 17.32 -6.76
C LYS A 705 -26.55 16.44 -5.79
N LEU A 706 -25.63 15.61 -6.29
CA LEU A 706 -24.75 14.80 -5.43
C LEU A 706 -23.83 15.65 -4.57
N HIS A 707 -23.29 16.75 -5.12
CA HIS A 707 -22.41 17.65 -4.38
C HIS A 707 -23.16 18.53 -3.37
N ASP A 708 -24.38 19.01 -3.68
CA ASP A 708 -25.27 19.69 -2.71
C ASP A 708 -25.57 18.79 -1.50
N ILE A 709 -26.00 17.54 -1.74
CA ILE A 709 -26.28 16.59 -0.66
C ILE A 709 -25.00 16.29 0.14
N ARG A 710 -23.83 16.14 -0.51
CA ARG A 710 -22.55 15.95 0.19
C ARG A 710 -22.19 17.16 1.06
N GLU A 711 -22.45 18.39 0.60
CA GLU A 711 -22.20 19.60 1.38
C GLU A 711 -23.15 19.65 2.59
N ARG A 712 -24.45 19.44 2.39
CA ARG A 712 -25.45 19.40 3.46
C ARG A 712 -25.20 18.30 4.48
N ILE A 713 -24.65 17.14 4.08
CA ILE A 713 -24.16 16.12 5.03
C ILE A 713 -23.03 16.68 5.90
N GLY A 714 -22.04 17.36 5.32
CA GLY A 714 -20.96 17.98 6.09
C GLY A 714 -21.48 19.03 7.08
N GLN A 715 -22.42 19.88 6.66
CA GLN A 715 -23.07 20.88 7.52
C GLN A 715 -23.83 20.24 8.70
N VAL A 716 -24.58 19.15 8.47
CA VAL A 716 -25.28 18.43 9.55
C VAL A 716 -24.31 17.68 10.47
N LEU A 717 -23.22 17.12 9.94
CA LEU A 717 -22.17 16.49 10.76
C LEU A 717 -21.50 17.51 11.70
N HIS A 718 -21.22 18.73 11.23
CA HIS A 718 -20.77 19.84 12.09
C HIS A 718 -21.79 20.20 13.17
N ASN A 719 -23.07 20.34 12.81
CA ASN A 719 -24.14 20.66 13.77
C ASN A 719 -24.28 19.56 14.85
N VAL A 720 -24.07 18.28 14.50
CA VAL A 720 -24.02 17.16 15.45
C VAL A 720 -22.77 17.22 16.33
N HIS A 721 -21.60 17.55 15.79
CA HIS A 721 -20.38 17.78 16.59
C HIS A 721 -20.58 18.89 17.62
N ARG A 722 -21.04 20.08 17.20
CA ARG A 722 -21.34 21.21 18.11
C ARG A 722 -22.36 20.82 19.18
N PHE A 723 -23.45 20.15 18.81
CA PHE A 723 -24.46 19.69 19.77
C PHE A 723 -23.87 18.74 20.80
N LEU A 724 -23.09 17.74 20.39
CA LEU A 724 -22.48 16.78 21.31
C LEU A 724 -21.48 17.47 22.25
N VAL A 725 -20.57 18.30 21.73
CA VAL A 725 -19.58 19.04 22.55
C VAL A 725 -20.27 19.98 23.55
N GLU A 726 -21.34 20.67 23.17
CA GLU A 726 -22.00 21.66 24.05
C GLU A 726 -23.04 21.08 25.01
N LYS A 727 -23.63 19.91 24.71
CA LYS A 727 -24.80 19.38 25.45
C LYS A 727 -24.62 17.95 25.98
N GLN A 728 -23.70 17.15 25.44
CA GLN A 728 -23.55 15.71 25.71
C GLN A 728 -22.08 15.24 25.61
N GLU A 729 -21.09 16.00 26.15
CA GLU A 729 -19.66 15.65 26.02
C GLU A 729 -19.35 14.26 26.62
N ASP A 730 -20.17 13.79 27.55
CA ASP A 730 -20.06 12.50 28.23
C ASP A 730 -20.52 11.30 27.38
N ASP A 731 -21.28 11.49 26.30
CA ASP A 731 -21.67 10.39 25.41
C ASP A 731 -20.60 10.06 24.36
N VAL A 732 -19.46 9.60 24.85
CA VAL A 732 -18.32 9.05 24.10
C VAL A 732 -18.75 8.07 22.99
N SER A 733 -19.90 7.41 23.13
CA SER A 733 -20.39 6.42 22.15
C SER A 733 -20.80 7.01 20.80
N CYS A 734 -21.35 8.23 20.75
CA CYS A 734 -21.74 8.89 19.50
C CYS A 734 -20.54 9.45 18.71
N PHE A 735 -19.47 9.86 19.40
CA PHE A 735 -18.30 10.51 18.80
C PHE A 735 -17.46 9.58 17.90
N SER A 736 -17.35 8.29 18.23
CA SER A 736 -16.60 7.32 17.41
C SER A 736 -17.23 7.10 16.00
N PRO A 737 -18.54 6.83 15.88
CA PRO A 737 -19.28 6.93 14.62
C PRO A 737 -19.03 8.25 13.89
N LEU A 738 -19.13 9.39 14.59
CA LEU A 738 -19.03 10.73 14.01
C LEU A 738 -17.68 10.94 13.32
N TYR A 739 -16.56 10.69 14.00
CA TYR A 739 -15.24 10.87 13.39
C TYR A 739 -14.94 9.82 12.31
N THR A 740 -15.55 8.65 12.37
CA THR A 740 -15.49 7.70 11.25
C THR A 740 -16.29 8.20 10.03
N ALA A 741 -17.37 8.95 10.22
CA ALA A 741 -18.11 9.62 9.15
C ALA A 741 -17.35 10.82 8.57
N TYR A 742 -16.74 11.67 9.41
CA TYR A 742 -15.82 12.73 8.97
C TYR A 742 -14.71 12.15 8.09
N ARG A 743 -14.07 11.07 8.56
CA ARG A 743 -13.03 10.36 7.82
C ARG A 743 -13.50 9.96 6.41
N SER A 744 -14.65 9.29 6.29
CA SER A 744 -15.21 8.92 4.98
C SER A 744 -15.58 10.15 4.13
N TRP A 745 -16.14 11.20 4.72
CA TRP A 745 -16.51 12.43 4.01
C TRP A 745 -15.29 13.16 3.40
N PHE A 746 -14.16 13.20 4.11
CA PHE A 746 -12.90 13.74 3.59
C PHE A 746 -12.23 12.80 2.56
N VAL A 747 -12.21 11.50 2.85
CA VAL A 747 -11.34 10.52 2.18
C VAL A 747 -12.01 9.90 0.95
N ASP A 748 -13.30 9.58 0.98
CA ASP A 748 -13.98 8.82 -0.09
C ASP A 748 -14.55 9.73 -1.18
N VAL A 749 -13.64 10.30 -1.99
CA VAL A 749 -13.94 11.14 -3.16
C VAL A 749 -13.21 10.56 -4.38
N GLY A 750 -13.93 10.34 -5.48
CA GLY A 750 -13.44 9.69 -6.71
C GLY A 750 -13.27 8.17 -6.61
N ILE A 751 -12.94 7.65 -5.42
CA ILE A 751 -13.02 6.22 -5.04
C ILE A 751 -13.23 6.09 -3.53
N GLU A 752 -13.65 4.90 -3.10
CA GLU A 752 -13.57 4.45 -1.72
C GLU A 752 -12.09 4.22 -1.34
N ARG A 753 -11.43 5.28 -0.86
CA ARG A 753 -10.06 5.20 -0.35
C ARG A 753 -10.02 4.51 1.02
N SER A 754 -11.06 4.67 1.84
CA SER A 754 -11.16 4.16 3.22
C SER A 754 -11.20 2.64 3.36
N ALA A 755 -11.68 1.91 2.33
CA ALA A 755 -11.68 0.44 2.29
C ALA A 755 -10.42 -0.18 1.64
N HIS A 756 -9.42 0.63 1.27
CA HIS A 756 -8.14 0.16 0.71
C HIS A 756 -8.30 -0.77 -0.51
N VAL A 757 -9.30 -0.50 -1.37
CA VAL A 757 -9.73 -1.42 -2.44
C VAL A 757 -8.58 -1.88 -3.34
N LEU A 758 -7.73 -0.94 -3.81
CA LEU A 758 -6.57 -1.25 -4.67
C LEU A 758 -5.60 -2.24 -4.00
N ASP A 759 -5.33 -2.06 -2.71
CA ASP A 759 -4.40 -2.90 -1.95
C ASP A 759 -4.97 -4.32 -1.83
N ARG A 760 -6.28 -4.43 -1.55
CA ARG A 760 -7.00 -5.70 -1.46
C ARG A 760 -6.99 -6.46 -2.80
N VAL A 761 -7.37 -5.81 -3.90
CA VAL A 761 -7.38 -6.49 -5.23
C VAL A 761 -5.97 -6.82 -5.73
N THR A 762 -4.96 -6.02 -5.38
CA THR A 762 -3.56 -6.29 -5.71
C THR A 762 -3.01 -7.47 -4.90
N LYS A 763 -3.31 -7.54 -3.59
CA LYS A 763 -2.97 -8.69 -2.73
C LYS A 763 -3.59 -9.98 -3.26
N LEU A 764 -4.90 -10.01 -3.51
CA LEU A 764 -5.61 -11.18 -4.06
C LEU A 764 -5.00 -11.65 -5.39
N LEU A 765 -4.84 -10.75 -6.37
CA LEU A 765 -4.21 -11.08 -7.66
C LEU A 765 -2.78 -11.62 -7.49
N SER A 766 -2.02 -11.15 -6.48
CA SER A 766 -0.65 -11.60 -6.24
C SER A 766 -0.56 -13.03 -5.68
N ALA A 767 -1.58 -13.45 -4.92
CA ALA A 767 -1.77 -14.79 -4.37
C ALA A 767 -2.31 -15.75 -5.45
N ASP A 768 -3.39 -15.39 -6.14
CA ASP A 768 -3.99 -16.25 -7.18
C ASP A 768 -3.02 -16.49 -8.36
N ALA A 769 -2.16 -15.52 -8.65
CA ALA A 769 -1.09 -15.66 -9.65
C ALA A 769 0.17 -16.36 -9.12
N TYR A 770 0.23 -16.80 -7.86
CA TYR A 770 1.41 -17.48 -7.29
C TYR A 770 1.68 -18.87 -7.88
N PRO A 771 0.69 -19.78 -8.02
CA PRO A 771 0.92 -21.11 -8.61
C PRO A 771 1.50 -21.07 -10.03
N TYR A 772 1.21 -19.99 -10.77
CA TYR A 772 1.65 -19.78 -12.15
C TYR A 772 3.05 -19.11 -12.27
N LYS A 773 3.80 -18.94 -11.17
CA LYS A 773 5.17 -18.39 -11.14
C LYS A 773 6.23 -19.49 -11.32
N MET A 774 6.07 -20.33 -12.33
CA MET A 774 7.02 -21.41 -12.63
C MET A 774 8.30 -20.91 -13.31
N SER A 775 9.40 -21.62 -13.10
CA SER A 775 10.68 -21.35 -13.76
C SER A 775 10.54 -21.43 -15.30
N GLY A 776 11.30 -20.63 -16.05
CA GLY A 776 11.16 -20.48 -17.51
C GLY A 776 9.88 -19.77 -18.01
N VAL A 777 8.76 -19.83 -17.28
CA VAL A 777 7.43 -19.39 -17.74
C VAL A 777 7.16 -17.90 -17.48
N ARG A 778 6.73 -17.15 -18.51
CA ARG A 778 6.63 -15.67 -18.45
C ARG A 778 5.20 -15.13 -18.28
N LYS A 779 4.58 -15.42 -17.13
CA LYS A 779 3.19 -15.03 -16.80
C LYS A 779 2.13 -15.65 -17.72
N ASP A 780 2.32 -16.92 -18.03
CA ASP A 780 1.32 -17.78 -18.66
C ASP A 780 0.21 -18.02 -17.64
N TYR A 781 -0.88 -17.25 -17.74
CA TYR A 781 -1.96 -17.21 -16.75
C TYR A 781 -3.29 -17.52 -17.45
N PRO A 782 -4.21 -18.27 -16.81
CA PRO A 782 -5.55 -18.52 -17.36
C PRO A 782 -6.35 -17.22 -17.50
N ARG A 783 -7.33 -17.25 -18.42
CA ARG A 783 -8.15 -16.09 -18.82
C ARG A 783 -8.72 -15.27 -17.64
N PRO A 784 -9.29 -15.84 -16.57
CA PRO A 784 -9.80 -15.04 -15.44
C PRO A 784 -8.72 -14.22 -14.71
N LEU A 785 -7.47 -14.70 -14.65
CA LEU A 785 -6.35 -13.93 -14.08
C LEU A 785 -5.82 -12.87 -15.05
N LEU A 786 -5.97 -13.09 -16.36
CA LEU A 786 -5.73 -12.06 -17.37
C LEU A 786 -6.80 -10.95 -17.31
N VAL A 787 -8.07 -11.29 -17.08
CA VAL A 787 -9.16 -10.32 -16.85
C VAL A 787 -8.93 -9.53 -15.56
N ARG A 788 -8.65 -10.20 -14.43
CA ARG A 788 -8.37 -9.53 -13.14
C ARG A 788 -7.17 -8.57 -13.23
N ARG A 789 -6.20 -8.80 -14.13
CA ARG A 789 -5.10 -7.86 -14.41
C ARG A 789 -5.53 -6.58 -15.13
N ALA A 790 -6.65 -6.58 -15.88
CA ALA A 790 -7.26 -5.37 -16.41
C ALA A 790 -7.95 -4.57 -15.30
N ASN A 791 -8.73 -5.26 -14.46
CA ASN A 791 -9.42 -4.66 -13.31
C ASN A 791 -8.45 -3.96 -12.35
N VAL A 792 -7.38 -4.65 -11.91
CA VAL A 792 -6.32 -4.06 -11.08
C VAL A 792 -5.62 -2.87 -11.75
N TYR A 793 -5.56 -2.81 -13.09
CA TYR A 793 -5.01 -1.66 -13.81
C TYR A 793 -5.98 -0.46 -13.85
N HIS A 794 -7.28 -0.71 -13.98
CA HIS A 794 -8.33 0.31 -13.83
C HIS A 794 -8.27 0.96 -12.44
N TRP A 795 -8.17 0.17 -11.36
CA TRP A 795 -8.01 0.69 -10.00
C TRP A 795 -6.72 1.50 -9.79
N GLN A 796 -5.65 1.21 -10.53
CA GLN A 796 -4.41 2.00 -10.48
C GLN A 796 -4.59 3.38 -11.11
N ARG A 797 -5.36 3.50 -12.21
CA ARG A 797 -5.75 4.81 -12.77
C ARG A 797 -6.63 5.60 -11.83
N LEU A 798 -7.65 4.96 -11.26
CA LEU A 798 -8.54 5.60 -10.28
C LEU A 798 -7.77 6.13 -9.06
N ARG A 799 -6.86 5.33 -8.48
CA ARG A 799 -6.03 5.76 -7.34
C ARG A 799 -5.09 6.92 -7.70
N HIS A 800 -4.59 7.01 -8.93
CA HIS A 800 -3.77 8.14 -9.39
C HIS A 800 -4.59 9.45 -9.48
N ASN A 801 -5.84 9.39 -9.93
CA ASN A 801 -6.72 10.56 -9.98
C ASN A 801 -7.23 10.98 -8.59
N ALA A 802 -7.27 10.05 -7.62
CA ALA A 802 -7.68 10.28 -6.24
C ALA A 802 -6.54 10.89 -5.36
N ALA A 803 -5.87 11.91 -5.91
CA ALA A 803 -4.85 12.71 -5.23
C ALA A 803 -5.44 13.61 -4.12
N PRO A 804 -4.61 14.26 -3.27
CA PRO A 804 -5.08 15.30 -2.35
C PRO A 804 -5.71 16.48 -3.13
N ARG A 805 -6.80 17.04 -2.59
CA ARG A 805 -7.55 18.14 -3.24
C ARG A 805 -7.44 19.46 -2.46
N PRO A 806 -7.62 20.64 -3.08
CA PRO A 806 -7.71 21.91 -2.37
C PRO A 806 -8.83 21.95 -1.32
N ARG A 807 -8.63 22.76 -0.28
CA ARG A 807 -9.57 22.96 0.83
C ARG A 807 -10.72 23.89 0.45
N SER A 808 -11.95 23.54 0.83
CA SER A 808 -13.12 24.42 0.80
C SER A 808 -13.43 24.97 2.20
N LYS A 809 -14.30 25.99 2.29
CA LYS A 809 -14.73 26.56 3.59
C LYS A 809 -15.36 25.54 4.54
N LEU A 810 -16.09 24.55 4.02
CA LEU A 810 -16.67 23.50 4.86
C LEU A 810 -15.61 22.48 5.33
N ASP A 811 -14.55 22.25 4.54
CA ASP A 811 -13.39 21.48 5.01
C ASP A 811 -12.71 22.19 6.19
N GLU A 812 -12.65 23.53 6.20
CA GLU A 812 -12.07 24.31 7.30
C GLU A 812 -12.83 24.09 8.60
N THR A 813 -14.14 24.25 8.58
CA THR A 813 -15.02 23.98 9.73
C THR A 813 -14.83 22.56 10.27
N LEU A 814 -14.88 21.55 9.39
CA LEU A 814 -14.77 20.14 9.78
C LEU A 814 -13.36 19.72 10.23
N LEU A 815 -12.31 20.42 9.77
CA LEU A 815 -10.95 20.25 10.29
C LEU A 815 -10.79 20.88 11.69
N LEU A 816 -11.44 22.01 11.95
CA LEU A 816 -11.43 22.67 13.26
C LEU A 816 -12.21 21.88 14.32
N ASP A 817 -13.35 21.27 13.95
CA ASP A 817 -14.08 20.30 14.81
C ASP A 817 -13.18 19.14 15.25
N LEU A 818 -12.43 18.56 14.30
CA LEU A 818 -11.48 17.48 14.58
C LEU A 818 -10.31 17.94 15.45
N ALA A 819 -9.85 19.20 15.29
CA ALA A 819 -8.81 19.77 16.14
C ALA A 819 -9.30 20.00 17.58
N GLU A 820 -10.51 20.54 17.76
CA GLU A 820 -11.18 20.72 19.06
C GLU A 820 -11.26 19.38 19.82
N SER A 821 -11.82 18.34 19.20
CA SER A 821 -11.99 17.03 19.85
C SER A 821 -10.72 16.18 19.93
N SER A 822 -9.69 16.48 19.14
CA SER A 822 -8.33 15.94 19.37
C SER A 822 -7.71 16.43 20.69
N VAL A 823 -8.33 17.43 21.32
CA VAL A 823 -8.01 17.95 22.66
C VAL A 823 -9.21 17.81 23.63
N SER A 824 -10.11 16.85 23.42
CA SER A 824 -11.18 16.52 24.40
C SER A 824 -10.63 15.93 25.70
N LEU A 825 -11.41 16.01 26.78
CA LEU A 825 -11.12 15.34 28.06
C LEU A 825 -11.02 13.81 27.90
N TYR A 826 -11.92 13.21 27.14
CA TYR A 826 -12.01 11.75 27.00
C TYR A 826 -10.92 11.18 26.08
N THR A 827 -10.40 9.99 26.41
CA THR A 827 -9.31 9.37 25.63
C THR A 827 -9.76 8.85 24.28
N ASP A 828 -10.96 8.26 24.21
CA ASP A 828 -11.42 7.61 22.97
C ASP A 828 -12.06 8.59 21.99
N ILE A 829 -12.62 9.71 22.47
CA ILE A 829 -12.97 10.86 21.61
C ILE A 829 -11.71 11.32 20.87
N ARG A 830 -10.63 11.62 21.61
CA ARG A 830 -9.35 12.06 21.04
C ARG A 830 -8.75 11.07 20.07
N ARG A 831 -8.65 9.78 20.42
CA ARG A 831 -8.04 8.77 19.54
C ARG A 831 -8.77 8.63 18.21
N ASN A 832 -10.10 8.72 18.21
CA ASN A 832 -10.90 8.67 16.97
C ASN A 832 -10.81 9.99 16.18
N ALA A 833 -10.85 11.15 16.86
CA ALA A 833 -10.67 12.46 16.22
C ALA A 833 -9.28 12.60 15.58
N GLN A 834 -8.21 12.20 16.27
CA GLN A 834 -6.83 12.22 15.77
C GLN A 834 -6.63 11.29 14.56
N ALA A 835 -7.21 10.08 14.59
CA ALA A 835 -7.14 9.14 13.46
C ALA A 835 -7.93 9.61 12.23
N ALA A 836 -9.09 10.27 12.44
CA ALA A 836 -9.84 10.92 11.37
C ALA A 836 -9.10 12.16 10.83
N GLY A 837 -8.50 12.97 11.72
CA GLY A 837 -7.67 14.12 11.40
C GLY A 837 -6.48 13.75 10.51
N GLU A 838 -5.61 12.83 10.95
CA GLU A 838 -4.47 12.35 10.15
C GLU A 838 -4.90 11.74 8.79
N SER A 839 -6.12 11.22 8.68
CA SER A 839 -6.70 10.79 7.40
C SER A 839 -7.14 11.98 6.52
N ALA A 840 -7.73 13.01 7.11
CA ALA A 840 -8.13 14.25 6.43
C ALA A 840 -6.91 15.08 5.97
N LEU A 841 -5.84 15.12 6.78
CA LEU A 841 -4.57 15.78 6.46
C LEU A 841 -3.87 15.20 5.21
N LYS A 842 -4.22 13.97 4.81
CA LYS A 842 -3.73 13.33 3.57
C LYS A 842 -4.71 13.46 2.40
N ALA A 843 -5.93 13.91 2.66
CA ALA A 843 -6.97 14.08 1.64
C ALA A 843 -7.10 15.54 1.18
N VAL A 844 -6.81 16.50 2.06
CA VAL A 844 -7.04 17.95 1.85
C VAL A 844 -5.75 18.74 2.01
N TRP A 845 -5.45 19.57 1.01
CA TRP A 845 -4.28 20.43 0.94
C TRP A 845 -4.37 21.64 1.91
N GLY A 846 -3.24 22.12 2.43
CA GLY A 846 -3.21 23.28 3.34
C GLY A 846 -3.77 23.02 4.75
N SER A 847 -4.10 21.78 5.07
CA SER A 847 -4.90 21.43 6.25
C SER A 847 -4.11 21.41 7.56
N ARG A 848 -2.80 21.15 7.51
CA ARG A 848 -1.93 21.15 8.70
C ARG A 848 -1.73 22.57 9.23
N LEU A 849 -1.45 23.51 8.32
CA LEU A 849 -1.30 24.93 8.62
C LEU A 849 -2.53 25.56 9.30
N LEU A 850 -3.74 25.04 9.02
CA LEU A 850 -4.99 25.50 9.64
C LEU A 850 -5.13 25.03 11.09
N ILE A 851 -4.82 23.77 11.39
CA ILE A 851 -5.10 23.18 12.71
C ILE A 851 -3.96 23.34 13.72
N ILE A 852 -2.75 23.67 13.26
CA ILE A 852 -1.60 23.97 14.12
C ILE A 852 -1.88 25.11 15.13
N PRO A 853 -2.36 26.31 14.73
CA PRO A 853 -2.57 27.41 15.69
C PRO A 853 -3.63 27.10 16.77
N PRO A 854 -4.82 26.54 16.45
CA PRO A 854 -5.79 26.12 17.47
C PRO A 854 -5.23 25.09 18.46
N LEU A 855 -4.46 24.10 17.98
CA LEU A 855 -3.85 23.07 18.84
C LEU A 855 -2.76 23.66 19.77
N ILE A 856 -1.97 24.63 19.29
CA ILE A 856 -1.01 25.39 20.11
C ILE A 856 -1.73 26.23 21.18
N GLN A 857 -2.82 26.91 20.82
CA GLN A 857 -3.63 27.68 21.76
C GLN A 857 -4.30 26.78 22.82
N ALA A 858 -4.78 25.61 22.40
CA ALA A 858 -5.34 24.60 23.30
C ALA A 858 -4.28 24.05 24.27
N LEU A 859 -3.05 23.77 23.81
CA LEU A 859 -1.93 23.38 24.67
C LEU A 859 -1.61 24.45 25.71
N GLN A 860 -1.45 25.71 25.28
CA GLN A 860 -1.18 26.83 26.19
C GLN A 860 -2.28 27.02 27.24
N THR A 861 -3.54 26.84 26.85
CA THR A 861 -4.69 26.98 27.75
C THR A 861 -4.75 25.83 28.75
N ALA A 862 -4.53 24.59 28.29
CA ALA A 862 -4.51 23.40 29.13
C ALA A 862 -3.35 23.40 30.15
N ILE A 863 -2.17 23.92 29.76
CA ILE A 863 -1.04 24.13 30.69
C ILE A 863 -1.42 25.14 31.79
N LYS A 864 -1.96 26.32 31.41
CA LYS A 864 -2.41 27.34 32.38
C LYS A 864 -3.48 26.83 33.35
N GLN A 865 -4.33 25.90 32.90
CA GLN A 865 -5.40 25.28 33.68
C GLN A 865 -4.99 23.98 34.39
N ASN A 866 -3.75 23.49 34.20
CA ASN A 866 -3.25 22.21 34.70
C ASN A 866 -4.09 20.98 34.25
N ASP A 867 -4.71 21.06 33.07
CA ASP A 867 -5.61 20.05 32.51
C ASP A 867 -4.80 18.90 31.86
N HIS A 868 -4.42 17.91 32.67
CA HIS A 868 -3.60 16.77 32.21
C HIS A 868 -4.23 15.97 31.05
N PRO A 869 -5.55 15.75 30.99
CA PRO A 869 -6.21 15.23 29.80
C PRO A 869 -5.93 16.07 28.55
N ARG A 870 -6.20 17.38 28.56
CA ARG A 870 -6.05 18.24 27.39
C ARG A 870 -4.59 18.46 26.99
N ILE A 871 -3.67 18.62 27.94
CA ILE A 871 -2.22 18.71 27.67
C ILE A 871 -1.76 17.50 26.83
N LYS A 872 -2.15 16.27 27.20
CA LYS A 872 -1.85 15.07 26.40
C LYS A 872 -2.50 15.11 25.01
N GLY A 873 -3.75 15.57 24.91
CA GLY A 873 -4.47 15.65 23.64
C GLY A 873 -3.72 16.52 22.64
N ALA A 874 -3.35 17.73 23.05
CA ALA A 874 -2.57 18.62 22.21
C ALA A 874 -1.15 18.09 21.92
N LEU A 875 -0.43 17.54 22.90
CA LEU A 875 0.91 16.93 22.67
C LEU A 875 0.87 15.76 21.67
N TYR A 876 -0.09 14.85 21.78
CA TYR A 876 -0.25 13.76 20.79
C TYR A 876 -0.59 14.32 19.40
N SER A 877 -1.49 15.30 19.33
CA SER A 877 -1.91 15.91 18.06
C SER A 877 -0.76 16.66 17.37
N LEU A 878 0.06 17.39 18.14
CA LEU A 878 1.15 18.21 17.62
C LEU A 878 2.43 17.41 17.34
N LEU A 879 2.80 16.42 18.16
CA LEU A 879 4.11 15.76 18.10
C LEU A 879 4.09 14.31 17.57
N TYR A 880 2.92 13.66 17.58
CA TYR A 880 2.76 12.24 17.19
C TYR A 880 1.83 12.05 15.98
N SER A 881 1.73 13.07 15.13
CA SER A 881 0.98 13.06 13.86
C SER A 881 1.84 13.64 12.73
N SER A 882 1.32 13.68 11.50
CA SER A 882 2.00 14.40 10.41
C SER A 882 2.10 15.92 10.62
N LEU A 883 1.50 16.51 11.67
CA LEU A 883 1.76 17.91 12.06
C LEU A 883 3.16 18.13 12.64
N ALA A 884 3.75 17.12 13.27
CA ALA A 884 5.02 17.27 13.97
C ALA A 884 6.14 17.65 12.99
N LYS A 885 6.14 16.95 11.85
CA LYS A 885 6.85 17.32 10.63
C LYS A 885 6.70 18.81 10.35
N THR A 886 5.46 19.23 10.12
CA THR A 886 5.06 20.58 9.74
C THR A 886 5.32 21.65 10.82
N LEU A 887 5.69 21.26 12.04
CA LEU A 887 6.10 22.19 13.11
C LEU A 887 7.63 22.37 13.19
N GLY A 888 8.40 21.50 12.54
CA GLY A 888 9.86 21.43 12.66
C GLY A 888 10.64 22.57 11.99
N ARG A 889 10.39 22.84 10.70
CA ARG A 889 11.03 23.98 9.98
C ARG A 889 10.13 25.24 9.82
N HIS A 890 8.84 25.22 10.19
CA HIS A 890 7.95 26.40 10.14
C HIS A 890 8.23 27.33 11.34
N TRP A 891 9.23 28.19 11.21
CA TRP A 891 9.72 29.10 12.27
C TRP A 891 8.66 29.99 12.93
N LYS A 892 7.54 30.22 12.27
CA LYS A 892 6.34 30.90 12.79
C LYS A 892 5.71 30.20 14.00
N TYR A 893 5.90 28.88 14.14
CA TYR A 893 5.26 28.05 15.17
C TYR A 893 6.27 27.35 16.10
N THR A 894 7.44 26.96 15.57
CA THR A 894 8.46 26.19 16.29
C THR A 894 8.88 26.80 17.64
N PRO A 895 9.17 28.12 17.77
CA PRO A 895 9.59 28.71 19.03
C PRO A 895 8.50 28.68 20.12
N SER A 896 7.24 28.91 19.73
CA SER A 896 6.10 28.81 20.65
C SER A 896 5.89 27.36 21.11
N LEU A 897 6.02 26.39 20.21
CA LEU A 897 5.90 24.97 20.53
C LEU A 897 7.01 24.51 21.49
N ILE A 898 8.27 24.88 21.25
CA ILE A 898 9.40 24.55 22.13
C ILE A 898 9.15 25.11 23.54
N ARG A 899 8.70 26.37 23.65
CA ARG A 899 8.37 27.00 24.94
C ARG A 899 7.27 26.23 25.69
N LEU A 900 6.18 25.89 25.00
CA LEU A 900 5.07 25.13 25.58
C LEU A 900 5.45 23.68 25.91
N PHE A 901 6.37 23.06 25.17
CA PHE A 901 6.91 21.74 25.47
C PHE A 901 7.73 21.75 26.77
N ILE A 902 8.56 22.79 26.97
CA ILE A 902 9.30 22.99 28.24
C ILE A 902 8.31 23.18 29.39
N GLU A 903 7.32 24.06 29.24
CA GLU A 903 6.23 24.25 30.24
C GLU A 903 5.48 22.93 30.54
N ALA A 904 5.16 22.13 29.52
CA ALA A 904 4.48 20.83 29.69
C ALA A 904 5.37 19.76 30.32
N SER A 905 6.69 19.80 30.12
CA SER A 905 7.66 18.87 30.72
C SER A 905 7.80 19.07 32.24
N ALA A 906 7.57 20.29 32.72
CA ALA A 906 7.58 20.65 34.14
C ALA A 906 6.29 20.25 34.89
N VAL A 907 5.26 19.75 34.19
CA VAL A 907 4.01 19.32 34.82
C VAL A 907 4.23 18.03 35.61
N ASP A 908 3.89 18.06 36.90
CA ASP A 908 4.00 16.90 37.79
C ASP A 908 2.90 15.86 37.53
N LYS A 909 3.04 15.16 36.40
CA LYS A 909 2.22 14.01 36.04
C LYS A 909 3.07 13.01 35.25
N PRO A 910 3.40 11.83 35.81
CA PRO A 910 4.25 10.85 35.13
C PRO A 910 3.78 10.43 33.72
N SER A 911 2.47 10.47 33.47
CA SER A 911 1.89 10.15 32.16
C SER A 911 1.83 11.32 31.17
N VAL A 912 2.16 12.55 31.59
CA VAL A 912 2.50 13.69 30.70
C VAL A 912 3.99 13.66 30.42
N GLN A 913 4.81 13.59 31.47
CA GLN A 913 6.28 13.47 31.40
C GLN A 913 6.72 12.32 30.46
N LYS A 914 6.07 11.16 30.51
CA LYS A 914 6.34 10.05 29.57
C LYS A 914 6.17 10.46 28.09
N VAL A 915 5.15 11.27 27.77
CA VAL A 915 4.86 11.75 26.40
C VAL A 915 5.86 12.84 25.98
N CYS A 916 6.29 13.69 26.90
CA CYS A 916 7.36 14.65 26.64
C CYS A 916 8.69 13.93 26.38
N ASN A 917 9.06 12.97 27.24
CA ASN A 917 10.32 12.24 27.13
C ASN A 917 10.46 11.46 25.80
N SER A 918 9.38 10.86 25.28
CA SER A 918 9.44 10.18 23.98
C SER A 918 9.40 11.12 22.76
N ALA A 919 9.07 12.41 22.94
CA ALA A 919 9.17 13.43 21.89
C ALA A 919 10.43 14.32 22.01
N LEU A 920 11.23 14.16 23.08
CA LEU A 920 12.37 15.01 23.38
C LEU A 920 13.39 15.08 22.23
N TYR A 921 13.71 13.94 21.59
CA TYR A 921 14.63 13.90 20.45
C TYR A 921 14.11 14.71 19.25
N GLN A 922 12.81 14.65 18.97
CA GLN A 922 12.18 15.40 17.88
C GLN A 922 12.28 16.92 18.12
N ILE A 923 11.99 17.37 19.35
CA ILE A 923 12.16 18.76 19.80
C ILE A 923 13.64 19.20 19.74
N ILE A 924 14.60 18.28 19.90
CA ILE A 924 16.04 18.54 19.83
C ILE A 924 16.58 18.63 18.39
N GLU A 925 15.87 18.07 17.40
CA GLU A 925 16.16 18.29 15.97
C GLU A 925 15.52 19.58 15.43
N TYR A 926 14.43 20.07 16.03
CA TYR A 926 13.85 21.37 15.70
C TYR A 926 14.86 22.51 15.96
N GLY A 927 14.87 23.51 15.08
CA GLY A 927 15.82 24.63 15.16
C GLY A 927 17.18 24.38 14.48
N ARG A 928 17.41 23.19 13.90
CA ARG A 928 18.66 22.88 13.19
C ARG A 928 18.62 23.34 11.74
N ASP A 929 19.77 23.83 11.26
CA ASP A 929 19.96 24.17 9.86
C ASP A 929 19.98 22.91 8.99
N THR A 930 19.04 22.85 8.03
CA THR A 930 18.86 21.75 7.08
C THR A 930 19.46 22.06 5.71
N ASP A 931 19.77 23.32 5.41
CA ASP A 931 20.18 23.81 4.08
C ASP A 931 21.69 23.65 3.85
N ARG A 932 22.19 22.42 4.02
CA ARG A 932 23.55 22.06 3.61
C ARG A 932 23.65 22.08 2.09
N MET A 933 24.52 22.93 1.55
CA MET A 933 24.74 23.03 0.10
C MET A 933 25.10 21.66 -0.51
N ALA A 934 24.18 21.08 -1.28
CA ALA A 934 24.37 19.79 -1.90
C ALA A 934 25.48 19.83 -2.96
N ILE A 935 26.48 18.96 -2.82
CA ILE A 935 27.51 18.75 -3.84
C ILE A 935 26.98 17.72 -4.84
N LEU A 936 26.96 18.10 -6.11
CA LEU A 936 26.29 17.37 -7.18
C LEU A 936 27.09 17.46 -8.49
N ASP A 937 27.19 16.33 -9.21
CA ASP A 937 27.66 16.32 -10.59
C ASP A 937 26.69 17.08 -11.52
N LYS A 938 27.22 18.13 -12.16
CA LYS A 938 26.47 19.00 -13.08
C LYS A 938 26.13 18.31 -14.41
N ASP A 939 26.95 17.39 -14.87
CA ASP A 939 26.76 16.70 -16.16
C ASP A 939 25.69 15.61 -16.02
N ILE A 940 25.66 14.91 -14.87
CA ILE A 940 24.57 13.98 -14.53
C ILE A 940 23.23 14.72 -14.47
N ILE A 941 23.15 15.90 -13.83
CA ILE A 941 21.91 16.68 -13.77
C ILE A 941 21.57 17.30 -15.14
N GLY A 942 22.56 17.80 -15.87
CA GLY A 942 22.42 18.31 -17.24
C GLY A 942 21.85 17.28 -18.21
N SER A 943 22.09 15.98 -17.96
CA SER A 943 21.56 14.89 -18.80
C SER A 943 20.03 14.79 -18.84
N ILE A 944 19.32 15.37 -17.87
CA ILE A 944 17.84 15.47 -17.83
C ILE A 944 17.32 16.91 -18.01
N ALA A 945 18.15 17.83 -18.49
CA ALA A 945 17.72 19.21 -18.74
C ALA A 945 16.60 19.26 -19.80
N PRO A 946 15.58 20.13 -19.63
CA PRO A 946 14.57 20.37 -20.65
C PRO A 946 15.18 21.03 -21.89
N ALA A 947 14.56 20.83 -23.06
CA ALA A 947 14.97 21.49 -24.31
C ALA A 947 14.64 23.01 -24.35
N GLU A 948 13.76 23.47 -23.45
CA GLU A 948 13.45 24.87 -23.22
C GLU A 948 14.29 25.40 -22.06
N SER A 949 14.81 26.65 -22.15
CA SER A 949 15.43 27.29 -20.97
C SER A 949 14.42 27.41 -19.83
N VAL A 950 14.90 27.13 -18.62
CA VAL A 950 14.14 27.24 -17.36
C VAL A 950 14.88 28.13 -16.34
N ASP A 951 15.85 28.92 -16.80
CA ASP A 951 16.74 29.70 -15.95
C ASP A 951 15.98 30.72 -15.10
N ASP A 952 14.95 31.37 -15.66
CA ASP A 952 14.02 32.25 -14.93
C ASP A 952 13.23 31.52 -13.84
N LEU A 953 12.84 30.25 -14.07
CA LEU A 953 12.13 29.44 -13.07
C LEU A 953 13.07 29.03 -11.94
N ILE A 954 14.32 28.67 -12.26
CA ILE A 954 15.38 28.40 -11.28
C ILE A 954 15.69 29.66 -10.47
N ALA A 955 15.82 30.82 -11.11
CA ALA A 955 16.07 32.10 -10.45
C ALA A 955 14.90 32.51 -9.55
N LYS A 956 13.65 32.30 -10.00
CA LYS A 956 12.44 32.56 -9.20
C LYS A 956 12.38 31.65 -7.97
N LYS A 957 12.66 30.34 -8.12
CA LYS A 957 12.75 29.41 -6.97
C LYS A 957 13.87 29.77 -6.00
N LYS A 958 15.08 30.08 -6.48
CA LYS A 958 16.21 30.51 -5.62
C LYS A 958 15.92 31.83 -4.87
N LYS A 959 15.07 32.70 -5.41
CA LYS A 959 14.57 33.90 -4.69
C LYS A 959 13.46 33.56 -3.69
N ALA A 960 12.64 32.53 -3.94
CA ALA A 960 11.59 32.09 -3.04
C ALA A 960 12.15 31.33 -1.81
N SER A 961 13.06 30.36 -1.99
CA SER A 961 13.67 29.65 -0.85
C SER A 961 14.44 30.62 0.06
N LYS A 962 15.17 31.59 -0.52
CA LYS A 962 15.80 32.69 0.22
C LYS A 962 14.85 33.65 0.95
N ARG A 963 13.55 33.60 0.69
CA ARG A 963 12.51 34.30 1.49
C ARG A 963 11.83 33.40 2.51
N SER A 964 11.93 32.08 2.35
CA SER A 964 11.43 31.07 3.29
C SER A 964 12.36 30.87 4.50
N ALA A 965 13.56 31.44 4.46
CA ALA A 965 14.61 31.29 5.48
C ALA A 965 14.81 32.55 6.36
N PHE A 966 13.88 33.51 6.31
CA PHE A 966 13.84 34.74 7.11
C PHE A 966 12.41 35.00 7.63
#